data_AF-A0A660VN34-F1
#
_entry.id   AF-A0A660VN34-F1
#
_cell.length_a   1.000
_cell.length_b   1.000
_cell.length_c   1.000
_cell.angle_alpha   90.00
_cell.angle_beta   90.00
_cell.angle_gamma   90.00
#
_symmetry.space_group_name_H-M   'P 1'
#
loop_
_entity.id
_entity.type
_entity.pdbx_description
1 polymer ?
#
loop_
_entity_poly.entity_id
_entity_poly.type
_entity_poly.pdbx_seq_one_letter_code
_entity_poly.pdbx_strand_id
1 'polypeptide(L)'
;MRRLLTDLVGTVLILGLCGCGPGGVAVLAVLLAGGEGGGSKKKRVALRIVSQYGAPSPETGVHYYDSGTEITASCGATPFPSDDPVDGTRYICTGYTAAGSGLANGADLQITFVIKEETTIEWQWRTQHKVTVAVNDATMGAATITDVQNGQRDGNYIDDGATVEITATPDVGNVFDYWEVNGAVASSDNPLTLKIDEPKTVVAHFKIKQVTLSVDSGGRGNPDPPEGDNTYNWGTTLSCRVDAYADDGQPTRYKCTGWTGTGDVPASGDTNDTGSITLTQDSSITWQWQTQHKVSVTSIGSGSATITGVTGGEWEGEYVEDGATVEITATPDMGNFFDHWEVNGAVVGSDNPLTLKVDEPKTVVAHFKVKQVTLSVDSGGRGNPDPPEGDNTYNWGTTLSCRVDAYADDGQPTRYKCTGWTGTGDVPASGDTNDTGSVTLTQDSSITWQWQTQHKVSVMSIGSGSATITGVTGGEWEGEYVEDGATAEITATPDVGNVFDHWQDAAGVNLGNANPLSVTVDEPKTITAVFRKAVTPSAGFTWSPEKPLVGESVQFSDTSTGDIDTWGWDFDDDGVVDSTEQNPRHTYSAAGVYTARLSVSGPGGSSDVTYEIVVYDGCIYVDDSGSDGNHGTSWSDAVRTIQHGIDLSDPSRNISAVIVGDGVYNEAQIDFKGKKITVKSANGPRNCVIDCQSRGRAFWFHTGETEDSVLDGFTIIRGEASGRGLDGCGGGILCSAGVSPTIKNCIIRDCHAVSDGSPPGFPDGCGGGIGIRDGAHPTIVNCRIEANLADARAGGIFCSGHVPDTTPIKIVNTVIALNRGNGTYGAGGVTIWGSGLTKPCCVEMVNCTVTGNGAGDASGGGIYVQFMGKLKIANSIVWGNMCASGYADLDATNSTAVADVYNCCINKDSSGGNINYDGQNVFQDPHMIAPLFGNYNLDYTSSCIDTGDNTYVPGGVTKDITGRDRFFDGDGDGISTVDIGAYEFAFVKVVPGQSIQDGIDTAREGGTVLVFPGLYDESHLDLKGKGVVVRGVGGATAVTVDGGGHSSVFYRTSNEPRDAAIVGLTILGGGNTEMGGGIR
;
A
#
# COMPACT_ATOMS: atom_id res chain seq x y z
N MET A 1 -59.18 -34.28 -55.44
CA MET A 1 -59.98 -33.20 -54.81
C MET A 1 -60.29 -33.59 -53.35
N ARG A 2 -61.11 -32.84 -52.61
CA ARG A 2 -61.28 -32.91 -51.14
C ARG A 2 -61.50 -34.32 -50.54
N ARG A 3 -60.87 -34.56 -49.38
CA ARG A 3 -61.08 -35.63 -48.36
C ARG A 3 -60.85 -37.08 -48.87
N LEU A 4 -60.04 -37.96 -48.27
CA LEU A 4 -59.62 -38.22 -46.86
C LEU A 4 -60.73 -38.93 -46.04
N LEU A 5 -60.33 -40.01 -45.36
CA LEU A 5 -61.08 -41.08 -44.66
C LEU A 5 -61.52 -42.31 -45.49
N THR A 6 -60.97 -43.46 -45.07
CA THR A 6 -61.58 -44.78 -44.82
C THR A 6 -62.49 -45.48 -45.85
N ASP A 7 -62.07 -46.71 -46.15
CA ASP A 7 -62.88 -47.95 -46.10
C ASP A 7 -63.91 -48.32 -47.18
N LEU A 8 -64.23 -49.62 -47.13
CA LEU A 8 -65.40 -50.34 -47.63
C LEU A 8 -65.59 -50.51 -49.15
N VAL A 9 -65.43 -51.78 -49.56
CA VAL A 9 -66.39 -52.56 -50.39
C VAL A 9 -66.68 -52.05 -51.82
N GLY A 10 -66.22 -52.80 -52.82
CA GLY A 10 -66.40 -52.48 -54.25
C GLY A 10 -66.22 -53.68 -55.20
N THR A 11 -67.04 -54.71 -54.99
CA THR A 11 -67.21 -55.99 -55.71
C THR A 11 -67.13 -55.97 -57.27
N VAL A 12 -66.89 -57.16 -57.87
CA VAL A 12 -67.31 -57.65 -59.23
C VAL A 12 -66.22 -57.85 -60.31
N LEU A 13 -65.85 -59.11 -60.56
CA LEU A 13 -65.64 -59.81 -61.86
C LEU A 13 -65.43 -61.32 -61.51
N ILE A 14 -66.04 -62.40 -62.05
CA ILE A 14 -66.82 -62.81 -63.25
C ILE A 14 -66.04 -63.77 -64.19
N LEU A 15 -66.50 -65.03 -64.25
CA LEU A 15 -66.33 -66.07 -65.30
C LEU A 15 -64.94 -66.66 -65.64
N GLY A 16 -64.98 -67.86 -66.27
CA GLY A 16 -63.88 -68.67 -66.80
C GLY A 16 -64.07 -70.16 -66.45
N LEU A 17 -64.07 -71.19 -67.33
CA LEU A 17 -63.53 -71.36 -68.69
C LEU A 17 -62.03 -71.00 -68.78
N CYS A 18 -61.10 -71.97 -68.77
CA CYS A 18 -60.80 -73.00 -69.80
C CYS A 18 -60.15 -72.43 -71.08
N GLY A 19 -59.12 -73.12 -71.58
CA GLY A 19 -58.56 -72.92 -72.92
C GLY A 19 -58.78 -74.14 -73.83
N CYS A 20 -58.81 -73.91 -75.16
CA CYS A 20 -58.80 -74.90 -76.27
C CYS A 20 -60.09 -75.73 -76.56
N GLY A 21 -60.20 -76.34 -77.77
CA GLY A 21 -61.26 -77.26 -78.30
C GLY A 21 -60.82 -77.96 -79.63
N PRO A 22 -61.60 -78.77 -80.46
CA PRO A 22 -63.02 -79.35 -80.40
C PRO A 22 -63.43 -80.85 -81.00
N GLY A 23 -64.26 -81.83 -80.38
CA GLY A 23 -64.99 -83.14 -80.95
C GLY A 23 -65.58 -84.47 -80.12
N GLY A 24 -66.47 -85.48 -80.60
CA GLY A 24 -66.89 -86.90 -80.00
C GLY A 24 -68.24 -87.82 -80.36
N VAL A 25 -68.42 -89.23 -80.12
CA VAL A 25 -69.67 -90.23 -80.35
C VAL A 25 -69.51 -91.85 -79.98
N ALA A 26 -70.32 -93.04 -80.00
CA ALA A 26 -71.70 -93.81 -79.82
C ALA A 26 -71.69 -95.47 -80.06
N VAL A 27 -72.59 -96.58 -79.98
CA VAL A 27 -73.90 -97.24 -79.38
C VAL A 27 -74.35 -98.80 -79.83
N LEU A 28 -75.25 -99.66 -79.12
CA LEU A 28 -76.15 -100.96 -79.45
C LEU A 28 -75.84 -102.51 -78.92
N ALA A 29 -76.54 -103.76 -78.88
CA ALA A 29 -77.83 -104.64 -79.16
C ALA A 29 -77.81 -106.18 -78.52
N VAL A 30 -78.58 -107.39 -78.62
CA VAL A 30 -79.99 -108.14 -78.71
C VAL A 30 -79.88 -109.79 -78.85
N LEU A 31 -80.66 -110.98 -78.69
CA LEU A 31 -81.97 -111.77 -78.27
C LEU A 31 -81.76 -113.42 -78.06
N LEU A 32 -82.53 -114.61 -77.96
CA LEU A 32 -83.92 -115.36 -77.97
C LEU A 32 -83.93 -116.97 -77.50
N ALA A 33 -85.05 -117.81 -77.28
CA ALA A 33 -85.13 -119.34 -76.92
C ALA A 33 -86.50 -120.27 -77.01
N GLY A 34 -86.62 -121.64 -76.67
CA GLY A 34 -87.88 -122.59 -76.64
C GLY A 34 -87.86 -124.21 -76.30
N GLY A 35 -88.98 -125.06 -76.17
CA GLY A 35 -89.06 -126.60 -75.85
C GLY A 35 -90.44 -127.50 -75.75
N GLU A 36 -90.49 -128.88 -75.45
CA GLU A 36 -91.67 -129.94 -75.39
C GLU A 36 -91.43 -131.33 -74.56
N GLY A 37 -92.17 -132.50 -74.23
CA GLY A 37 -93.53 -133.25 -74.33
C GLY A 37 -93.68 -134.80 -73.80
N GLY A 38 -94.88 -135.52 -73.57
CA GLY A 38 -95.13 -137.05 -73.22
C GLY A 38 -96.45 -137.54 -72.40
N GLY A 39 -97.03 -138.78 -72.06
CA GLY A 39 -97.06 -140.33 -72.29
C GLY A 39 -97.91 -141.33 -71.28
N SER A 40 -98.54 -142.55 -71.60
CA SER A 40 -99.25 -143.62 -70.67
C SER A 40 -99.78 -145.09 -71.19
N LYS A 41 -100.44 -146.06 -70.40
CA LYS A 41 -100.81 -147.57 -70.71
C LYS A 41 -101.99 -148.58 -70.13
N LYS A 42 -101.95 -149.58 -69.13
CA LYS A 42 -102.41 -151.09 -69.29
C LYS A 42 -103.17 -152.20 -68.29
N LYS A 43 -104.36 -152.18 -67.58
CA LYS A 43 -104.99 -153.03 -66.45
C LYS A 43 -104.32 -154.08 -65.53
N ARG A 44 -103.03 -154.28 -65.77
CA ARG A 44 -102.05 -153.72 -64.84
C ARG A 44 -102.40 -152.27 -64.48
N VAL A 45 -102.41 -151.96 -63.20
CA VAL A 45 -102.72 -150.63 -62.70
C VAL A 45 -101.44 -149.81 -62.57
N ALA A 46 -101.51 -148.54 -62.93
CA ALA A 46 -100.34 -147.68 -63.01
C ALA A 46 -100.12 -146.93 -61.70
N LEU A 47 -98.87 -146.78 -61.29
CA LEU A 47 -98.42 -145.84 -60.28
C LEU A 47 -97.66 -144.70 -60.96
N ARG A 48 -98.06 -143.46 -60.75
CA ARG A 48 -97.34 -142.27 -61.19
C ARG A 48 -96.64 -141.60 -60.00
N ILE A 49 -95.35 -141.30 -60.13
CA ILE A 49 -94.58 -140.52 -59.15
C ILE A 49 -94.18 -139.17 -59.76
N VAL A 50 -94.22 -138.09 -58.95
CA VAL A 50 -93.83 -136.72 -59.32
C VAL A 50 -93.01 -136.08 -58.19
N SER A 51 -91.98 -135.31 -58.53
CA SER A 51 -91.26 -134.43 -57.60
C SER A 51 -90.59 -133.27 -58.34
N GLN A 52 -90.53 -132.09 -57.72
CA GLN A 52 -89.81 -130.93 -58.28
C GLN A 52 -88.32 -130.93 -57.90
N TYR A 53 -88.00 -131.34 -56.67
CA TYR A 53 -86.64 -131.49 -56.14
C TYR A 53 -86.49 -132.86 -55.46
N GLY A 54 -85.28 -133.24 -55.06
CA GLY A 54 -85.02 -134.58 -54.53
C GLY A 54 -85.09 -135.68 -55.59
N ALA A 55 -84.62 -136.88 -55.23
CA ALA A 55 -84.58 -138.05 -56.09
C ALA A 55 -85.55 -139.12 -55.55
N PRO A 56 -86.80 -139.18 -56.03
CA PRO A 56 -87.79 -140.12 -55.52
C PRO A 56 -87.55 -141.55 -56.01
N SER A 57 -88.04 -142.51 -55.23
CA SER A 57 -88.06 -143.94 -55.57
C SER A 57 -89.45 -144.50 -55.24
N PRO A 58 -90.21 -145.12 -56.18
CA PRO A 58 -89.90 -145.29 -57.60
C PRO A 58 -89.64 -143.95 -58.29
N GLU A 59 -88.82 -143.97 -59.32
CA GLU A 59 -88.42 -142.76 -60.05
C GLU A 59 -89.64 -142.02 -60.64
N THR A 60 -89.53 -140.70 -60.77
CA THR A 60 -90.53 -139.82 -61.40
C THR A 60 -90.92 -140.36 -62.78
N GLY A 61 -92.14 -140.90 -62.90
CA GLY A 61 -92.50 -141.77 -64.02
C GLY A 61 -93.81 -142.53 -63.78
N VAL A 62 -94.14 -143.45 -64.69
CA VAL A 62 -95.36 -144.28 -64.63
C VAL A 62 -95.02 -145.77 -64.68
N HIS A 63 -95.30 -146.47 -63.58
CA HIS A 63 -94.89 -147.85 -63.30
C HIS A 63 -96.10 -148.79 -63.26
N TYR A 64 -96.05 -149.93 -63.95
CA TYR A 64 -97.22 -150.81 -64.11
C TYR A 64 -97.14 -152.09 -63.27
N TYR A 65 -98.05 -152.21 -62.31
CA TYR A 65 -98.15 -153.35 -61.39
C TYR A 65 -99.42 -154.16 -61.63
N ASP A 66 -99.39 -155.44 -61.29
CA ASP A 66 -100.57 -156.30 -61.30
C ASP A 66 -101.42 -155.94 -60.06
N SER A 67 -102.74 -155.74 -60.24
CA SER A 67 -103.62 -155.23 -59.18
C SER A 67 -103.63 -156.14 -57.95
N GLY A 68 -103.39 -155.57 -56.77
CA GLY A 68 -103.18 -156.27 -55.50
C GLY A 68 -101.74 -156.24 -54.97
N THR A 69 -100.78 -155.66 -55.71
CA THR A 69 -99.36 -155.56 -55.29
C THR A 69 -99.16 -154.50 -54.20
N GLU A 70 -98.22 -154.69 -53.28
CA GLU A 70 -97.79 -153.67 -52.28
C GLU A 70 -96.55 -152.92 -52.77
N ILE A 71 -96.55 -151.58 -52.62
CA ILE A 71 -95.54 -150.65 -53.15
C ILE A 71 -95.12 -149.64 -52.08
N THR A 72 -93.83 -149.30 -52.03
CA THR A 72 -93.27 -148.22 -51.20
C THR A 72 -92.73 -147.10 -52.08
N ALA A 73 -92.94 -145.83 -51.70
CA ALA A 73 -92.47 -144.63 -52.41
C ALA A 73 -91.84 -143.57 -51.46
N SER A 74 -90.84 -142.78 -51.89
CA SER A 74 -90.16 -141.73 -51.07
C SER A 74 -89.73 -140.47 -51.86
N CYS A 75 -89.41 -139.36 -51.17
CA CYS A 75 -89.03 -138.05 -51.79
C CYS A 75 -87.53 -137.88 -52.12
N GLY A 76 -86.65 -138.57 -51.39
CA GLY A 76 -85.19 -138.43 -51.52
C GLY A 76 -84.57 -137.51 -50.47
N ALA A 77 -83.40 -136.94 -50.78
CA ALA A 77 -82.60 -136.16 -49.83
C ALA A 77 -83.15 -134.73 -49.60
N THR A 78 -83.17 -134.30 -48.35
CA THR A 78 -83.52 -132.94 -47.90
C THR A 78 -82.60 -132.53 -46.74
N PRO A 79 -81.99 -131.33 -46.72
CA PRO A 79 -82.07 -130.24 -47.70
C PRO A 79 -81.60 -130.61 -49.11
N PHE A 80 -82.00 -129.81 -50.09
CA PHE A 80 -81.54 -129.89 -51.48
C PHE A 80 -81.09 -128.49 -51.98
N PRO A 81 -79.85 -128.34 -52.50
CA PRO A 81 -78.74 -129.30 -52.35
C PRO A 81 -78.39 -129.55 -50.88
N SER A 82 -77.60 -130.60 -50.60
CA SER A 82 -77.10 -130.92 -49.26
C SER A 82 -75.98 -129.97 -48.78
N ASP A 83 -75.29 -129.37 -49.74
CA ASP A 83 -74.04 -128.63 -49.55
C ASP A 83 -74.31 -127.11 -49.53
N ASP A 84 -73.40 -126.33 -48.96
CA ASP A 84 -73.57 -124.88 -48.78
C ASP A 84 -73.69 -124.13 -50.14
N PRO A 85 -74.86 -123.58 -50.49
CA PRO A 85 -75.12 -123.07 -51.84
C PRO A 85 -74.45 -121.72 -52.09
N VAL A 86 -73.84 -121.57 -53.27
CA VAL A 86 -73.07 -120.37 -53.66
C VAL A 86 -73.95 -119.13 -53.84
N ASP A 87 -75.22 -119.30 -54.22
CA ASP A 87 -76.25 -118.25 -54.28
C ASP A 87 -76.92 -117.98 -52.91
N GLY A 88 -76.45 -118.64 -51.85
CA GLY A 88 -77.01 -118.49 -50.52
C GLY A 88 -78.45 -118.97 -50.38
N THR A 89 -78.96 -119.88 -51.22
CA THR A 89 -80.36 -120.33 -51.23
C THR A 89 -80.51 -121.87 -51.27
N ARG A 90 -81.35 -122.46 -50.40
CA ARG A 90 -81.56 -123.92 -50.32
C ARG A 90 -83.03 -124.32 -50.08
N TYR A 91 -83.37 -125.57 -50.41
CA TYR A 91 -84.75 -126.11 -50.34
C TYR A 91 -84.92 -127.28 -49.35
N ILE A 92 -86.12 -127.48 -48.82
CA ILE A 92 -86.48 -128.50 -47.81
C ILE A 92 -87.75 -129.27 -48.23
N CYS A 93 -87.75 -130.61 -48.21
CA CYS A 93 -88.91 -131.47 -48.52
C CYS A 93 -89.93 -131.45 -47.37
N THR A 94 -91.24 -131.38 -47.65
CA THR A 94 -92.29 -131.14 -46.64
C THR A 94 -93.45 -132.15 -46.62
N GLY A 95 -93.55 -133.04 -47.62
CA GLY A 95 -94.62 -134.06 -47.68
C GLY A 95 -95.03 -134.41 -49.12
N TYR A 96 -96.16 -135.11 -49.27
CA TYR A 96 -96.72 -135.51 -50.57
C TYR A 96 -98.25 -135.34 -50.65
N THR A 97 -98.74 -135.24 -51.88
CA THR A 97 -100.13 -135.48 -52.25
C THR A 97 -100.29 -136.83 -52.94
N ALA A 98 -101.43 -137.50 -52.80
CA ALA A 98 -101.69 -138.79 -53.44
C ALA A 98 -103.16 -138.99 -53.81
N ALA A 99 -103.40 -139.77 -54.86
CA ALA A 99 -104.74 -140.10 -55.34
C ALA A 99 -104.78 -141.52 -55.94
N GLY A 100 -105.87 -142.26 -55.68
CA GLY A 100 -106.08 -143.64 -56.14
C GLY A 100 -105.63 -144.71 -55.12
N SER A 101 -106.19 -145.91 -55.25
CA SER A 101 -106.00 -147.07 -54.37
C SER A 101 -106.32 -146.85 -52.88
N GLY A 102 -106.97 -145.73 -52.55
CA GLY A 102 -107.32 -145.34 -51.18
C GLY A 102 -106.23 -144.61 -50.41
N LEU A 103 -105.18 -144.09 -51.06
CA LEU A 103 -104.24 -143.17 -50.39
C LEU A 103 -104.88 -141.80 -50.16
N ALA A 104 -104.39 -141.13 -49.12
CA ALA A 104 -104.57 -139.70 -48.89
C ALA A 104 -103.19 -139.01 -48.90
N ASN A 105 -103.19 -137.69 -49.01
CA ASN A 105 -102.01 -136.83 -48.84
C ASN A 105 -101.41 -137.00 -47.43
N GLY A 106 -100.11 -136.77 -47.27
CA GLY A 106 -99.43 -136.88 -45.97
C GLY A 106 -98.10 -136.12 -45.89
N ALA A 107 -97.55 -136.00 -44.69
CA ALA A 107 -96.24 -135.34 -44.46
C ALA A 107 -95.05 -136.32 -44.54
N ASP A 108 -95.33 -137.63 -44.53
CA ASP A 108 -94.32 -138.68 -44.45
C ASP A 108 -93.46 -138.74 -45.71
N LEU A 109 -92.14 -138.53 -45.56
CA LEU A 109 -91.18 -138.49 -46.68
C LEU A 109 -90.94 -139.86 -47.36
N GLN A 110 -91.59 -140.91 -46.85
CA GLN A 110 -91.68 -142.26 -47.41
C GLN A 110 -92.99 -142.92 -46.97
N ILE A 111 -93.68 -143.62 -47.89
CA ILE A 111 -94.98 -144.27 -47.66
C ILE A 111 -95.08 -145.66 -48.32
N THR A 112 -95.92 -146.53 -47.77
CA THR A 112 -96.19 -147.89 -48.31
C THR A 112 -97.69 -148.14 -48.42
N PHE A 113 -98.15 -148.76 -49.52
CA PHE A 113 -99.57 -148.96 -49.82
C PHE A 113 -99.81 -150.14 -50.78
N VAL A 114 -101.06 -150.63 -50.84
CA VAL A 114 -101.47 -151.70 -51.76
C VAL A 114 -102.17 -151.12 -52.99
N ILE A 115 -101.57 -151.26 -54.17
CA ILE A 115 -102.13 -150.75 -55.43
C ILE A 115 -103.24 -151.65 -55.96
N LYS A 116 -104.45 -151.10 -56.10
CA LYS A 116 -105.66 -151.78 -56.58
C LYS A 116 -106.18 -151.18 -57.87
N GLU A 117 -105.98 -149.88 -58.04
CA GLU A 117 -106.37 -149.07 -59.19
C GLU A 117 -105.23 -148.11 -59.58
N GLU A 118 -105.43 -147.30 -60.60
CA GLU A 118 -104.43 -146.31 -61.05
C GLU A 118 -104.22 -145.24 -59.97
N THR A 119 -102.97 -144.97 -59.63
CA THR A 119 -102.55 -144.25 -58.41
C THR A 119 -101.46 -143.23 -58.73
N THR A 120 -101.43 -142.09 -58.05
CA THR A 120 -100.42 -141.01 -58.21
C THR A 120 -99.90 -140.51 -56.87
N ILE A 121 -98.63 -140.10 -56.79
CA ILE A 121 -97.96 -139.47 -55.64
C ILE A 121 -97.10 -138.28 -56.12
N GLU A 122 -97.11 -137.14 -55.41
CA GLU A 122 -96.39 -135.90 -55.77
C GLU A 122 -95.81 -135.14 -54.55
N TRP A 123 -94.50 -134.86 -54.53
CA TRP A 123 -93.76 -134.32 -53.38
C TRP A 123 -93.64 -132.77 -53.32
N GLN A 124 -93.61 -132.21 -52.10
CA GLN A 124 -93.73 -130.76 -51.78
C GLN A 124 -92.47 -130.19 -51.08
N TRP A 125 -92.19 -128.88 -51.22
CA TRP A 125 -90.92 -128.24 -50.79
C TRP A 125 -91.03 -126.76 -50.30
N ARG A 126 -90.03 -126.22 -49.57
CA ARG A 126 -89.90 -124.80 -49.13
C ARG A 126 -88.44 -124.25 -49.19
N THR A 127 -88.22 -122.94 -49.00
CA THR A 127 -86.93 -122.21 -49.30
C THR A 127 -86.32 -121.44 -48.09
N GLN A 128 -84.99 -121.23 -48.08
CA GLN A 128 -84.24 -120.41 -47.09
C GLN A 128 -83.08 -119.60 -47.72
N HIS A 129 -82.70 -118.45 -47.11
CA HIS A 129 -81.62 -117.54 -47.55
C HIS A 129 -80.55 -117.24 -46.45
N LYS A 130 -79.34 -116.78 -46.83
CA LYS A 130 -78.17 -116.58 -45.94
C LYS A 130 -77.96 -115.13 -45.45
N VAL A 131 -77.59 -114.91 -44.18
CA VAL A 131 -77.28 -113.58 -43.61
C VAL A 131 -75.85 -113.50 -43.03
N THR A 132 -75.18 -112.37 -43.21
CA THR A 132 -73.79 -112.10 -42.76
C THR A 132 -73.69 -110.77 -42.00
N VAL A 133 -72.88 -110.70 -40.93
CA VAL A 133 -72.71 -109.51 -40.07
C VAL A 133 -71.22 -109.26 -39.75
N ALA A 134 -70.79 -108.00 -39.72
CA ALA A 134 -69.42 -107.56 -39.45
C ALA A 134 -69.36 -106.17 -38.75
N VAL A 135 -68.14 -105.63 -38.57
CA VAL A 135 -67.86 -104.28 -38.04
C VAL A 135 -66.73 -103.62 -38.85
N ASN A 136 -66.61 -102.29 -38.78
CA ASN A 136 -65.55 -101.53 -39.46
C ASN A 136 -64.16 -101.74 -38.83
N ASP A 137 -64.10 -101.78 -37.49
CA ASP A 137 -62.88 -102.05 -36.72
C ASP A 137 -63.24 -102.83 -35.44
N ALA A 138 -62.71 -104.05 -35.33
CA ALA A 138 -62.95 -104.96 -34.21
C ALA A 138 -62.19 -104.59 -32.92
N THR A 139 -61.41 -103.49 -32.92
CA THR A 139 -60.80 -102.89 -31.73
C THR A 139 -61.59 -101.71 -31.17
N MET A 140 -62.69 -101.33 -31.83
CA MET A 140 -63.57 -100.23 -31.42
C MET A 140 -64.97 -100.71 -30.99
N GLY A 141 -65.36 -101.93 -31.36
CA GLY A 141 -66.60 -102.56 -30.93
C GLY A 141 -66.97 -103.83 -31.73
N ALA A 142 -68.12 -104.43 -31.40
CA ALA A 142 -68.62 -105.69 -31.98
C ALA A 142 -70.10 -105.61 -32.42
N ALA A 143 -70.56 -106.54 -33.26
CA ALA A 143 -71.95 -106.63 -33.73
C ALA A 143 -72.45 -108.08 -33.91
N THR A 144 -73.73 -108.37 -33.60
CA THR A 144 -74.32 -109.74 -33.66
C THR A 144 -75.83 -109.76 -33.97
N ILE A 145 -76.35 -110.85 -34.58
CA ILE A 145 -77.79 -111.10 -34.76
C ILE A 145 -78.41 -111.59 -33.45
N THR A 146 -79.44 -110.89 -32.95
CA THR A 146 -80.07 -111.11 -31.63
C THR A 146 -81.41 -111.85 -31.66
N ASP A 147 -82.28 -111.61 -32.65
CA ASP A 147 -83.62 -112.23 -32.76
C ASP A 147 -83.99 -112.63 -34.20
N VAL A 148 -84.95 -113.55 -34.36
CA VAL A 148 -85.57 -113.97 -35.64
C VAL A 148 -87.06 -114.25 -35.47
N GLN A 149 -87.89 -113.63 -36.32
CA GLN A 149 -89.36 -113.72 -36.26
C GLN A 149 -89.96 -114.15 -37.60
N ASN A 150 -91.12 -114.82 -37.53
CA ASN A 150 -91.93 -115.30 -38.68
C ASN A 150 -91.25 -116.31 -39.63
N GLY A 151 -90.16 -116.95 -39.18
CA GLY A 151 -89.51 -118.06 -39.88
C GLY A 151 -88.54 -118.81 -38.97
N GLN A 152 -87.95 -119.89 -39.46
CA GLN A 152 -86.91 -120.65 -38.78
C GLN A 152 -85.51 -120.21 -39.19
N ARG A 153 -84.55 -120.35 -38.27
CA ARG A 153 -83.12 -120.13 -38.48
C ARG A 153 -82.34 -121.43 -38.25
N ASP A 154 -81.37 -121.70 -39.12
CA ASP A 154 -80.35 -122.75 -38.99
C ASP A 154 -78.98 -122.14 -39.35
N GLY A 155 -78.12 -121.94 -38.34
CA GLY A 155 -76.84 -121.23 -38.51
C GLY A 155 -77.05 -119.80 -38.99
N ASN A 156 -76.62 -119.51 -40.23
CA ASN A 156 -76.84 -118.23 -40.91
C ASN A 156 -77.95 -118.30 -41.99
N TYR A 157 -78.61 -119.45 -42.15
CA TYR A 157 -79.75 -119.63 -43.05
C TYR A 157 -81.05 -119.35 -42.31
N ILE A 158 -81.93 -118.57 -42.93
CA ILE A 158 -83.21 -118.09 -42.39
C ILE A 158 -84.29 -118.31 -43.46
N ASP A 159 -85.48 -118.75 -43.06
CA ASP A 159 -86.63 -118.93 -43.98
C ASP A 159 -86.95 -117.64 -44.75
N ASP A 160 -87.29 -117.78 -46.04
CA ASP A 160 -87.76 -116.64 -46.85
C ASP A 160 -89.02 -115.98 -46.21
N GLY A 161 -89.00 -114.65 -46.17
CA GLY A 161 -90.06 -113.82 -45.61
C GLY A 161 -89.88 -113.42 -44.14
N ALA A 162 -88.92 -114.01 -43.42
CA ALA A 162 -88.66 -113.76 -42.00
C ALA A 162 -88.01 -112.39 -41.72
N THR A 163 -87.98 -111.98 -40.45
CA THR A 163 -87.35 -110.73 -39.98
C THR A 163 -86.32 -111.03 -38.90
N VAL A 164 -85.20 -110.30 -38.87
CA VAL A 164 -84.12 -110.44 -37.87
C VAL A 164 -83.77 -109.11 -37.20
N GLU A 165 -83.13 -109.17 -36.04
CA GLU A 165 -82.57 -108.01 -35.33
C GLU A 165 -81.06 -108.17 -35.09
N ILE A 166 -80.31 -107.05 -35.08
CA ILE A 166 -78.85 -107.00 -34.99
C ILE A 166 -78.42 -105.85 -34.07
N THR A 167 -77.52 -106.09 -33.09
CA THR A 167 -77.06 -105.07 -32.12
C THR A 167 -75.54 -104.87 -32.19
N ALA A 168 -75.07 -103.63 -31.96
CA ALA A 168 -73.67 -103.25 -31.88
C ALA A 168 -73.28 -102.74 -30.46
N THR A 169 -72.00 -102.81 -30.09
CA THR A 169 -71.50 -102.38 -28.77
C THR A 169 -70.08 -101.80 -28.87
N PRO A 170 -69.81 -100.55 -28.44
CA PRO A 170 -68.48 -99.93 -28.46
C PRO A 170 -67.60 -100.31 -27.26
N ASP A 171 -66.29 -100.24 -27.46
CA ASP A 171 -65.27 -100.33 -26.41
C ASP A 171 -64.94 -98.98 -25.75
N VAL A 172 -64.28 -99.03 -24.58
CA VAL A 172 -63.96 -97.85 -23.74
C VAL A 172 -63.08 -96.84 -24.50
N GLY A 173 -63.49 -95.56 -24.46
CA GLY A 173 -62.84 -94.47 -25.21
C GLY A 173 -63.48 -94.22 -26.58
N ASN A 174 -64.30 -95.15 -27.08
CA ASN A 174 -65.01 -95.08 -28.35
C ASN A 174 -66.54 -94.92 -28.18
N VAL A 175 -67.21 -94.59 -29.27
CA VAL A 175 -68.67 -94.53 -29.40
C VAL A 175 -69.12 -95.13 -30.75
N PHE A 176 -70.35 -95.63 -30.81
CA PHE A 176 -70.99 -96.08 -32.06
C PHE A 176 -71.36 -94.87 -32.94
N ASP A 177 -71.41 -95.08 -34.26
CA ASP A 177 -71.73 -94.05 -35.25
C ASP A 177 -72.94 -94.43 -36.14
N TYR A 178 -72.85 -95.52 -36.92
CA TYR A 178 -73.95 -95.97 -37.80
C TYR A 178 -73.81 -97.44 -38.28
N TRP A 179 -74.87 -97.94 -38.94
CA TRP A 179 -74.92 -99.23 -39.66
C TRP A 179 -74.92 -99.09 -41.18
N GLU A 180 -74.38 -100.09 -41.86
CA GLU A 180 -74.44 -100.30 -43.30
C GLU A 180 -75.10 -101.67 -43.61
N VAL A 181 -75.94 -101.75 -44.65
CA VAL A 181 -76.56 -102.99 -45.15
C VAL A 181 -76.36 -103.07 -46.67
N ASN A 182 -75.86 -104.20 -47.17
CA ASN A 182 -75.59 -104.46 -48.59
C ASN A 182 -74.80 -103.33 -49.32
N GLY A 183 -73.90 -102.62 -48.62
CA GLY A 183 -73.09 -101.54 -49.20
C GLY A 183 -73.71 -100.13 -49.11
N ALA A 184 -74.79 -99.94 -48.34
CA ALA A 184 -75.44 -98.64 -48.15
C ALA A 184 -75.78 -98.37 -46.66
N VAL A 185 -75.58 -97.13 -46.21
CA VAL A 185 -75.91 -96.70 -44.83
C VAL A 185 -77.40 -96.91 -44.55
N ALA A 186 -77.71 -97.63 -43.48
CA ALA A 186 -79.05 -98.14 -43.19
C ALA A 186 -79.74 -97.41 -42.03
N SER A 187 -79.06 -97.25 -40.88
CA SER A 187 -79.54 -96.42 -39.76
C SER A 187 -78.41 -96.04 -38.79
N SER A 188 -78.61 -94.97 -38.02
CA SER A 188 -77.84 -94.65 -36.80
C SER A 188 -78.48 -95.22 -35.53
N ASP A 189 -79.64 -95.87 -35.63
CA ASP A 189 -80.29 -96.56 -34.52
C ASP A 189 -79.59 -97.90 -34.22
N ASN A 190 -79.54 -98.28 -32.94
CA ASN A 190 -78.92 -99.53 -32.50
C ASN A 190 -79.77 -100.11 -31.35
N PRO A 191 -80.39 -101.29 -31.50
CA PRO A 191 -80.27 -102.26 -32.60
C PRO A 191 -80.96 -101.89 -33.92
N LEU A 192 -80.66 -102.67 -34.96
CA LEU A 192 -81.18 -102.60 -36.33
C LEU A 192 -82.06 -103.82 -36.65
N THR A 193 -83.21 -103.61 -37.30
CA THR A 193 -84.14 -104.68 -37.71
C THR A 193 -84.21 -104.82 -39.25
N LEU A 194 -84.21 -106.04 -39.80
CA LEU A 194 -84.09 -106.30 -41.24
C LEU A 194 -84.97 -107.51 -41.69
N LYS A 195 -85.68 -107.38 -42.82
CA LYS A 195 -86.40 -108.50 -43.45
C LYS A 195 -85.50 -109.29 -44.41
N ILE A 196 -85.66 -110.62 -44.43
CA ILE A 196 -84.92 -111.56 -45.27
C ILE A 196 -85.84 -112.06 -46.39
N ASP A 197 -85.59 -111.58 -47.60
CA ASP A 197 -86.24 -111.96 -48.88
C ASP A 197 -85.21 -112.32 -49.98
N GLU A 198 -83.93 -112.31 -49.60
CA GLU A 198 -82.74 -112.63 -50.38
C GLU A 198 -81.58 -112.71 -49.37
N PRO A 199 -80.36 -113.15 -49.77
CA PRO A 199 -79.19 -113.05 -48.89
C PRO A 199 -78.81 -111.60 -48.55
N LYS A 200 -78.38 -111.34 -47.30
CA LYS A 200 -78.04 -109.99 -46.80
C LYS A 200 -76.68 -109.93 -46.09
N THR A 201 -76.02 -108.77 -46.11
CA THR A 201 -74.75 -108.46 -45.42
C THR A 201 -74.88 -107.14 -44.64
N VAL A 202 -74.35 -107.07 -43.42
CA VAL A 202 -74.53 -105.93 -42.48
C VAL A 202 -73.20 -105.56 -41.77
N VAL A 203 -72.93 -104.26 -41.54
CA VAL A 203 -71.70 -103.75 -40.90
C VAL A 203 -72.01 -102.60 -39.92
N ALA A 204 -71.31 -102.51 -38.78
CA ALA A 204 -71.38 -101.39 -37.82
C ALA A 204 -70.10 -100.52 -37.76
N HIS A 205 -70.24 -99.23 -37.44
CA HIS A 205 -69.15 -98.24 -37.39
C HIS A 205 -68.97 -97.54 -36.01
N PHE A 206 -67.72 -97.17 -35.67
CA PHE A 206 -67.33 -96.57 -34.38
C PHE A 206 -66.27 -95.44 -34.51
N LYS A 207 -66.11 -94.58 -33.48
CA LYS A 207 -65.14 -93.45 -33.41
C LYS A 207 -64.70 -93.05 -31.97
N ILE A 208 -63.64 -92.25 -31.81
CA ILE A 208 -62.98 -91.86 -30.52
C ILE A 208 -63.64 -90.62 -29.82
N LYS A 209 -63.51 -90.52 -28.49
CA LYS A 209 -63.97 -89.40 -27.61
C LYS A 209 -62.97 -88.21 -27.48
N GLN A 210 -63.48 -87.02 -27.17
CA GLN A 210 -62.72 -85.77 -26.90
C GLN A 210 -63.01 -85.17 -25.49
N VAL A 211 -62.16 -84.25 -25.02
CA VAL A 211 -62.18 -83.55 -23.70
C VAL A 211 -61.57 -82.12 -23.80
N THR A 212 -61.74 -81.29 -22.76
CA THR A 212 -61.38 -79.84 -22.77
C THR A 212 -60.49 -79.42 -21.59
N LEU A 213 -59.62 -78.43 -21.80
CA LEU A 213 -58.80 -77.79 -20.76
C LEU A 213 -58.97 -76.27 -20.82
N SER A 214 -59.46 -75.66 -19.73
CA SER A 214 -59.62 -74.20 -19.60
C SER A 214 -58.42 -73.55 -18.90
N VAL A 215 -57.82 -72.52 -19.49
CA VAL A 215 -56.67 -71.78 -18.93
C VAL A 215 -57.04 -70.33 -18.62
N ASP A 216 -56.71 -69.88 -17.41
CA ASP A 216 -56.91 -68.50 -16.91
C ASP A 216 -55.60 -67.99 -16.26
N SER A 217 -55.13 -66.83 -16.69
CA SER A 217 -53.94 -66.16 -16.15
C SER A 217 -54.26 -64.84 -15.43
N GLY A 218 -55.54 -64.45 -15.39
CA GLY A 218 -55.95 -63.08 -15.07
C GLY A 218 -55.50 -62.06 -16.13
N GLY A 219 -55.17 -62.50 -17.35
CA GLY A 219 -54.62 -61.67 -18.41
C GLY A 219 -53.20 -61.15 -18.14
N ARG A 220 -52.35 -61.97 -17.49
CA ARG A 220 -50.98 -61.60 -17.09
C ARG A 220 -49.96 -62.66 -17.50
N GLY A 221 -48.79 -62.22 -17.97
CA GLY A 221 -47.79 -63.11 -18.56
C GLY A 221 -48.29 -63.78 -19.85
N ASN A 222 -47.55 -64.78 -20.32
CA ASN A 222 -47.84 -65.54 -21.53
C ASN A 222 -48.10 -67.01 -21.15
N PRO A 223 -49.36 -67.44 -20.95
CA PRO A 223 -49.68 -68.82 -20.63
C PRO A 223 -49.55 -69.75 -21.85
N ASP A 224 -49.07 -70.98 -21.60
CA ASP A 224 -49.03 -72.10 -22.56
C ASP A 224 -49.53 -73.38 -21.87
N PRO A 225 -50.63 -74.04 -22.29
CA PRO A 225 -51.51 -73.67 -23.41
C PRO A 225 -52.14 -72.27 -23.27
N PRO A 226 -52.56 -71.63 -24.37
CA PRO A 226 -53.05 -70.26 -24.35
C PRO A 226 -54.39 -70.12 -23.62
N GLU A 227 -54.63 -68.90 -23.10
CA GLU A 227 -55.83 -68.48 -22.38
C GLU A 227 -57.14 -68.95 -23.06
N GLY A 228 -58.07 -69.52 -22.27
CA GLY A 228 -59.38 -70.00 -22.72
C GLY A 228 -59.49 -71.53 -22.83
N ASP A 229 -60.54 -71.98 -23.51
CA ASP A 229 -60.92 -73.39 -23.62
C ASP A 229 -60.20 -74.08 -24.80
N ASN A 230 -59.38 -75.09 -24.49
CA ASN A 230 -58.57 -75.84 -25.44
C ASN A 230 -59.06 -77.30 -25.53
N THR A 231 -59.50 -77.77 -26.70
CA THR A 231 -60.04 -79.13 -26.89
C THR A 231 -58.98 -80.13 -27.35
N TYR A 232 -58.96 -81.32 -26.74
CA TYR A 232 -58.02 -82.41 -27.01
C TYR A 232 -58.73 -83.76 -27.20
N ASN A 233 -58.02 -84.72 -27.80
CA ASN A 233 -58.49 -86.10 -27.83
C ASN A 233 -58.32 -86.75 -26.45
N TRP A 234 -59.21 -87.67 -26.08
CA TRP A 234 -59.15 -88.37 -24.81
C TRP A 234 -57.82 -89.15 -24.66
N GLY A 235 -57.09 -88.92 -23.57
CA GLY A 235 -55.76 -89.49 -23.31
C GLY A 235 -54.57 -88.62 -23.75
N THR A 236 -54.76 -87.34 -24.07
CA THR A 236 -53.66 -86.44 -24.48
C THR A 236 -52.83 -85.97 -23.27
N THR A 237 -51.49 -85.94 -23.39
CA THR A 237 -50.56 -85.50 -22.33
C THR A 237 -49.88 -84.18 -22.69
N LEU A 238 -49.85 -83.20 -21.76
CA LEU A 238 -49.23 -81.88 -21.94
C LEU A 238 -48.68 -81.31 -20.61
N SER A 239 -48.28 -80.03 -20.58
CA SER A 239 -47.78 -79.29 -19.40
C SER A 239 -48.29 -77.84 -19.49
N CYS A 240 -48.73 -77.22 -18.38
CA CYS A 240 -49.17 -75.82 -18.36
C CYS A 240 -48.09 -74.92 -17.73
N ARG A 241 -47.84 -73.74 -18.31
CA ARG A 241 -46.78 -72.78 -17.91
C ARG A 241 -47.26 -71.33 -18.00
N VAL A 242 -46.57 -70.42 -17.30
CA VAL A 242 -46.68 -68.96 -17.46
C VAL A 242 -45.33 -68.28 -17.14
N ASP A 243 -45.20 -66.97 -17.36
CA ASP A 243 -44.00 -66.21 -16.98
C ASP A 243 -43.86 -66.08 -15.46
N ALA A 244 -42.63 -66.13 -14.93
CA ALA A 244 -42.36 -65.94 -13.50
C ALA A 244 -42.62 -64.50 -13.02
N TYR A 245 -42.49 -63.51 -13.91
CA TYR A 245 -42.85 -62.11 -13.67
C TYR A 245 -43.57 -61.54 -14.89
N ALA A 246 -44.64 -60.78 -14.66
CA ALA A 246 -45.31 -59.95 -15.66
C ALA A 246 -44.95 -58.47 -15.44
N ASP A 247 -44.93 -57.70 -16.53
CA ASP A 247 -44.57 -56.27 -16.59
C ASP A 247 -43.13 -55.95 -16.12
N ASP A 248 -42.19 -56.86 -16.34
CA ASP A 248 -40.78 -56.67 -15.99
C ASP A 248 -40.16 -55.44 -16.70
N GLY A 249 -39.61 -54.52 -15.89
CA GLY A 249 -39.09 -53.21 -16.33
C GLY A 249 -40.03 -52.02 -16.15
N GLN A 250 -41.29 -52.22 -15.72
CA GLN A 250 -42.18 -51.12 -15.29
C GLN A 250 -42.01 -50.82 -13.79
N PRO A 251 -42.36 -49.60 -13.30
CA PRO A 251 -42.23 -49.25 -11.88
C PRO A 251 -43.17 -50.05 -10.96
N THR A 252 -44.13 -50.79 -11.51
CA THR A 252 -44.90 -51.85 -10.84
C THR A 252 -44.79 -53.11 -11.68
N ARG A 253 -44.53 -54.26 -11.05
CA ARG A 253 -44.48 -55.59 -11.69
C ARG A 253 -45.29 -56.62 -10.89
N TYR A 254 -45.59 -57.77 -11.50
CA TYR A 254 -46.31 -58.86 -10.83
C TYR A 254 -45.47 -60.14 -10.81
N LYS A 255 -45.18 -60.68 -9.62
CA LYS A 255 -44.47 -61.95 -9.41
C LYS A 255 -45.49 -63.09 -9.42
N CYS A 256 -45.29 -64.14 -10.20
CA CYS A 256 -46.14 -65.32 -10.14
C CYS A 256 -45.89 -66.05 -8.82
N THR A 257 -46.97 -66.44 -8.12
CA THR A 257 -46.90 -67.10 -6.80
C THR A 257 -47.44 -68.52 -6.78
N GLY A 258 -47.91 -69.03 -7.93
CA GLY A 258 -48.49 -70.36 -8.04
C GLY A 258 -49.70 -70.43 -8.95
N TRP A 259 -50.48 -71.49 -8.79
CA TRP A 259 -51.76 -71.71 -9.48
C TRP A 259 -52.73 -72.54 -8.64
N THR A 260 -53.98 -72.60 -9.09
CA THR A 260 -55.01 -73.54 -8.66
C THR A 260 -55.60 -74.26 -9.88
N GLY A 261 -55.98 -75.54 -9.74
CA GLY A 261 -56.44 -76.36 -10.87
C GLY A 261 -57.59 -77.32 -10.55
N THR A 262 -58.22 -77.87 -11.59
CA THR A 262 -59.31 -78.85 -11.48
C THR A 262 -59.22 -79.93 -12.57
N GLY A 263 -59.96 -81.03 -12.39
CA GLY A 263 -59.94 -82.18 -13.29
C GLY A 263 -58.63 -82.96 -13.15
N ASP A 264 -57.90 -83.10 -14.27
CA ASP A 264 -56.59 -83.76 -14.32
C ASP A 264 -55.41 -82.79 -14.10
N VAL A 265 -55.68 -81.49 -13.85
CA VAL A 265 -54.69 -80.53 -13.35
C VAL A 265 -54.59 -80.64 -11.82
N PRO A 266 -53.37 -80.64 -11.23
CA PRO A 266 -53.20 -80.59 -9.77
C PRO A 266 -53.94 -79.41 -9.11
N ALA A 267 -54.57 -79.67 -7.96
CA ALA A 267 -55.43 -78.71 -7.26
C ALA A 267 -54.73 -77.35 -6.95
N SER A 268 -53.42 -77.37 -6.73
CA SER A 268 -52.59 -76.17 -6.58
C SER A 268 -51.11 -76.47 -6.84
N GLY A 269 -50.32 -75.42 -7.08
CA GLY A 269 -48.87 -75.43 -7.01
C GLY A 269 -48.29 -74.04 -6.78
N ASP A 270 -46.98 -73.96 -6.55
CA ASP A 270 -46.24 -72.82 -5.99
C ASP A 270 -45.14 -72.27 -6.93
N THR A 271 -45.17 -72.64 -8.20
CA THR A 271 -44.22 -72.18 -9.24
C THR A 271 -44.98 -71.59 -10.45
N ASN A 272 -44.32 -71.45 -11.59
CA ASN A 272 -44.92 -71.03 -12.87
C ASN A 272 -45.04 -72.19 -13.91
N ASP A 273 -44.97 -73.45 -13.47
CA ASP A 273 -45.01 -74.66 -14.31
C ASP A 273 -45.68 -75.86 -13.60
N THR A 274 -46.74 -76.44 -14.18
CA THR A 274 -47.43 -77.61 -13.60
C THR A 274 -46.64 -78.92 -13.69
N GLY A 275 -45.65 -78.99 -14.58
CA GLY A 275 -45.18 -80.27 -15.10
C GLY A 275 -46.28 -81.04 -15.87
N SER A 276 -46.05 -82.33 -16.11
CA SER A 276 -46.87 -83.11 -17.04
C SER A 276 -48.20 -83.60 -16.47
N ILE A 277 -49.30 -83.34 -17.20
CA ILE A 277 -50.67 -83.77 -16.93
C ILE A 277 -51.23 -84.58 -18.11
N THR A 278 -52.24 -85.43 -17.90
CA THR A 278 -52.88 -86.24 -18.97
C THR A 278 -54.39 -86.12 -18.90
N LEU A 279 -55.00 -85.63 -19.98
CA LEU A 279 -56.41 -85.26 -20.05
C LEU A 279 -57.30 -86.46 -20.42
N THR A 280 -58.09 -86.89 -19.45
CA THR A 280 -59.09 -87.97 -19.53
C THR A 280 -60.52 -87.49 -19.20
N GLN A 281 -60.61 -86.29 -18.62
CA GLN A 281 -61.83 -85.55 -18.30
C GLN A 281 -61.61 -84.05 -18.55
N ASP A 282 -62.69 -83.26 -18.57
CA ASP A 282 -62.59 -81.81 -18.68
C ASP A 282 -61.90 -81.23 -17.42
N SER A 283 -61.00 -80.26 -17.62
CA SER A 283 -60.02 -79.81 -16.61
C SER A 283 -59.78 -78.29 -16.67
N SER A 284 -59.19 -77.68 -15.64
CA SER A 284 -58.87 -76.23 -15.66
C SER A 284 -57.65 -75.83 -14.84
N ILE A 285 -57.10 -74.64 -15.13
CA ILE A 285 -56.03 -73.98 -14.35
C ILE A 285 -56.24 -72.46 -14.27
N THR A 286 -55.94 -71.88 -13.11
CA THR A 286 -55.92 -70.42 -12.85
C THR A 286 -54.61 -70.02 -12.15
N TRP A 287 -53.83 -69.11 -12.73
CA TRP A 287 -52.55 -68.62 -12.16
C TRP A 287 -52.72 -67.53 -11.09
N GLN A 288 -51.74 -67.41 -10.19
CA GLN A 288 -51.74 -66.47 -9.05
C GLN A 288 -50.55 -65.50 -9.10
N TRP A 289 -50.77 -64.27 -8.60
CA TRP A 289 -49.84 -63.14 -8.76
C TRP A 289 -49.78 -62.23 -7.54
N GLN A 290 -48.57 -61.82 -7.14
CA GLN A 290 -48.30 -60.81 -6.10
C GLN A 290 -47.76 -59.52 -6.72
N THR A 291 -48.23 -58.36 -6.24
CA THR A 291 -47.80 -57.03 -6.73
C THR A 291 -46.51 -56.58 -6.05
N GLN A 292 -45.58 -56.02 -6.83
CA GLN A 292 -44.38 -55.36 -6.33
C GLN A 292 -44.20 -53.98 -6.97
N HIS A 293 -43.79 -52.99 -6.17
CA HIS A 293 -43.53 -51.62 -6.58
C HIS A 293 -42.04 -51.28 -6.47
N LYS A 294 -41.56 -50.43 -7.38
CA LYS A 294 -40.16 -49.99 -7.39
C LYS A 294 -39.91 -48.89 -6.36
N VAL A 295 -38.91 -49.09 -5.51
CA VAL A 295 -38.33 -48.08 -4.60
C VAL A 295 -36.98 -47.65 -5.14
N SER A 296 -36.90 -46.45 -5.71
CA SER A 296 -35.67 -45.89 -6.29
C SER A 296 -35.04 -44.91 -5.30
N VAL A 297 -33.88 -45.26 -4.74
CA VAL A 297 -33.16 -44.42 -3.75
C VAL A 297 -31.96 -43.73 -4.40
N THR A 298 -31.84 -42.42 -4.21
CA THR A 298 -30.70 -41.62 -4.68
C THR A 298 -30.23 -40.61 -3.61
N SER A 299 -29.11 -39.94 -3.87
CA SER A 299 -28.62 -38.83 -3.06
C SER A 299 -28.28 -37.60 -3.90
N ILE A 300 -28.40 -36.43 -3.29
CA ILE A 300 -27.98 -35.12 -3.82
C ILE A 300 -27.07 -34.48 -2.77
N GLY A 301 -25.88 -34.02 -3.18
CA GLY A 301 -24.79 -33.64 -2.27
C GLY A 301 -23.85 -34.81 -1.97
N SER A 302 -22.91 -34.63 -1.02
CA SER A 302 -21.90 -35.65 -0.70
C SER A 302 -22.36 -36.52 0.47
N GLY A 303 -22.89 -37.70 0.13
CA GLY A 303 -23.30 -38.74 1.05
C GLY A 303 -24.02 -39.87 0.31
N SER A 304 -24.22 -40.99 1.01
CA SER A 304 -24.87 -42.18 0.50
C SER A 304 -26.21 -42.44 1.17
N ALA A 305 -27.18 -42.97 0.43
CA ALA A 305 -28.48 -43.39 0.96
C ALA A 305 -28.81 -44.80 0.49
N THR A 306 -29.25 -45.65 1.41
CA THR A 306 -29.48 -47.08 1.16
C THR A 306 -30.66 -47.60 1.96
N ILE A 307 -31.44 -48.52 1.38
CA ILE A 307 -32.43 -49.31 2.12
C ILE A 307 -31.69 -50.17 3.16
N THR A 308 -31.96 -49.96 4.44
CA THR A 308 -31.34 -50.69 5.56
C THR A 308 -32.21 -51.81 6.12
N GLY A 309 -33.51 -51.82 5.83
CA GLY A 309 -34.41 -52.91 6.20
C GLY A 309 -35.74 -52.88 5.44
N VAL A 310 -36.41 -54.04 5.42
CA VAL A 310 -37.78 -54.19 4.90
C VAL A 310 -38.57 -55.05 5.90
N THR A 311 -39.81 -54.67 6.19
CA THR A 311 -40.71 -55.39 7.09
C THR A 311 -42.12 -55.46 6.51
N GLY A 312 -42.79 -56.61 6.70
CA GLY A 312 -44.17 -56.82 6.22
C GLY A 312 -44.30 -57.36 4.78
N GLY A 313 -43.21 -57.65 4.09
CA GLY A 313 -43.18 -58.29 2.76
C GLY A 313 -41.75 -58.58 2.29
N GLU A 314 -41.61 -59.26 1.15
CA GLU A 314 -40.32 -59.50 0.49
C GLU A 314 -39.84 -58.28 -0.33
N TRP A 315 -38.56 -58.30 -0.70
CA TRP A 315 -37.96 -57.37 -1.66
C TRP A 315 -36.89 -58.06 -2.52
N GLU A 316 -36.70 -57.57 -3.74
CA GLU A 316 -35.73 -58.08 -4.70
C GLU A 316 -35.16 -56.91 -5.54
N GLY A 317 -33.89 -56.57 -5.29
CA GLY A 317 -33.24 -55.45 -5.96
C GLY A 317 -33.89 -54.12 -5.58
N GLU A 318 -34.50 -53.43 -6.54
CA GLU A 318 -35.24 -52.18 -6.33
C GLU A 318 -36.76 -52.41 -6.17
N TYR A 319 -37.25 -53.64 -6.21
CA TYR A 319 -38.68 -53.95 -6.11
C TYR A 319 -39.06 -54.48 -4.72
N VAL A 320 -40.14 -53.94 -4.15
CA VAL A 320 -40.65 -54.26 -2.81
C VAL A 320 -42.13 -54.62 -2.92
N GLU A 321 -42.60 -55.60 -2.14
CA GLU A 321 -44.01 -56.01 -2.15
C GLU A 321 -44.98 -54.91 -1.68
N ASP A 322 -46.14 -54.83 -2.35
CA ASP A 322 -47.22 -53.93 -1.97
C ASP A 322 -47.68 -54.17 -0.52
N GLY A 323 -47.74 -53.08 0.25
CA GLY A 323 -48.08 -53.05 1.68
C GLY A 323 -46.88 -53.06 2.63
N ALA A 324 -45.68 -53.44 2.17
CA ALA A 324 -44.49 -53.53 3.02
C ALA A 324 -43.95 -52.14 3.45
N THR A 325 -43.11 -52.13 4.48
CA THR A 325 -42.47 -50.92 5.01
C THR A 325 -40.95 -51.04 4.88
N VAL A 326 -40.33 -50.05 4.24
CA VAL A 326 -38.87 -49.93 4.08
C VAL A 326 -38.29 -48.94 5.10
N GLU A 327 -37.07 -49.22 5.55
CA GLU A 327 -36.22 -48.30 6.29
C GLU A 327 -35.05 -47.88 5.39
N ILE A 328 -34.72 -46.58 5.37
CA ILE A 328 -33.70 -46.00 4.51
C ILE A 328 -32.79 -45.09 5.34
N THR A 329 -31.50 -45.38 5.37
CA THR A 329 -30.50 -44.61 6.14
C THR A 329 -29.67 -43.73 5.21
N ALA A 330 -29.41 -42.49 5.62
CA ALA A 330 -28.50 -41.56 4.97
C ALA A 330 -27.19 -41.44 5.77
N THR A 331 -26.05 -41.60 5.09
CA THR A 331 -24.71 -41.44 5.68
C THR A 331 -23.97 -40.29 4.98
N PRO A 332 -23.78 -39.13 5.64
CA PRO A 332 -23.03 -38.01 5.08
C PRO A 332 -21.54 -38.33 4.95
N ASP A 333 -20.91 -37.80 3.90
CA ASP A 333 -19.45 -37.84 3.80
C ASP A 333 -18.78 -36.89 4.80
N MET A 334 -17.48 -37.07 5.04
CA MET A 334 -16.70 -36.14 5.87
C MET A 334 -16.84 -34.70 5.35
N GLY A 335 -17.04 -33.75 6.25
CA GLY A 335 -17.32 -32.36 5.90
C GLY A 335 -18.79 -32.03 5.57
N ASN A 336 -19.68 -33.03 5.52
CA ASN A 336 -21.11 -32.84 5.19
C ASN A 336 -22.01 -33.20 6.38
N PHE A 337 -23.29 -32.85 6.27
CA PHE A 337 -24.37 -33.29 7.15
C PHE A 337 -25.61 -33.66 6.32
N PHE A 338 -26.47 -34.51 6.89
CA PHE A 338 -27.75 -34.87 6.29
C PHE A 338 -28.77 -33.76 6.58
N ASP A 339 -29.46 -33.28 5.55
CA ASP A 339 -30.38 -32.14 5.64
C ASP A 339 -31.85 -32.59 5.69
N HIS A 340 -32.33 -33.30 4.66
CA HIS A 340 -33.70 -33.80 4.61
C HIS A 340 -33.89 -34.93 3.59
N TRP A 341 -35.00 -35.66 3.75
CA TRP A 341 -35.53 -36.62 2.79
C TRP A 341 -36.61 -35.99 1.91
N GLU A 342 -36.59 -36.33 0.63
CA GLU A 342 -37.65 -36.07 -0.33
C GLU A 342 -38.21 -37.40 -0.84
N VAL A 343 -39.54 -37.56 -0.85
CA VAL A 343 -40.24 -38.75 -1.35
C VAL A 343 -41.28 -38.33 -2.39
N ASN A 344 -41.29 -38.96 -3.56
CA ASN A 344 -42.21 -38.67 -4.67
C ASN A 344 -42.32 -37.17 -5.03
N GLY A 345 -41.22 -36.41 -4.88
CA GLY A 345 -41.16 -34.97 -5.17
C GLY A 345 -41.55 -34.04 -4.00
N ALA A 346 -41.74 -34.57 -2.79
CA ALA A 346 -42.13 -33.80 -1.61
C ALA A 346 -41.17 -34.03 -0.44
N VAL A 347 -40.76 -32.96 0.25
CA VAL A 347 -39.94 -33.04 1.47
C VAL A 347 -40.75 -33.66 2.60
N VAL A 348 -40.25 -34.76 3.19
CA VAL A 348 -40.95 -35.51 4.25
C VAL A 348 -40.38 -35.29 5.66
N GLY A 349 -39.12 -34.87 5.79
CA GLY A 349 -38.52 -34.54 7.09
C GLY A 349 -37.00 -34.74 7.14
N SER A 350 -36.40 -34.41 8.28
CA SER A 350 -34.95 -34.53 8.57
C SER A 350 -34.59 -35.72 9.45
N ASP A 351 -35.56 -36.56 9.81
CA ASP A 351 -35.32 -37.75 10.64
C ASP A 351 -34.57 -38.82 9.82
N ASN A 352 -33.53 -39.42 10.42
CA ASN A 352 -32.63 -40.35 9.76
C ASN A 352 -32.28 -41.51 10.73
N PRO A 353 -32.65 -42.76 10.42
CA PRO A 353 -33.27 -43.25 9.18
C PRO A 353 -34.72 -42.80 8.94
N LEU A 354 -35.11 -42.80 7.65
CA LEU A 354 -36.50 -42.67 7.20
C LEU A 354 -37.21 -44.04 7.25
N THR A 355 -38.47 -44.05 7.67
CA THR A 355 -39.37 -45.21 7.53
C THR A 355 -40.50 -44.87 6.56
N LEU A 356 -40.74 -45.70 5.55
CA LEU A 356 -41.70 -45.45 4.46
C LEU A 356 -42.50 -46.71 4.10
N LYS A 357 -43.83 -46.59 4.01
CA LYS A 357 -44.69 -47.65 3.46
C LYS A 357 -44.69 -47.61 1.94
N VAL A 358 -44.67 -48.78 1.31
CA VAL A 358 -44.70 -48.99 -0.14
C VAL A 358 -46.09 -49.48 -0.54
N ASP A 359 -46.89 -48.59 -1.13
CA ASP A 359 -48.26 -48.82 -1.65
C ASP A 359 -48.46 -48.28 -3.09
N GLU A 360 -47.36 -47.88 -3.68
CA GLU A 360 -47.18 -47.36 -5.04
C GLU A 360 -45.65 -47.30 -5.26
N PRO A 361 -45.16 -47.04 -6.49
CA PRO A 361 -43.74 -46.77 -6.72
C PRO A 361 -43.28 -45.54 -5.92
N LYS A 362 -42.09 -45.62 -5.31
CA LYS A 362 -41.52 -44.55 -4.50
C LYS A 362 -40.16 -44.12 -5.09
N THR A 363 -39.99 -42.84 -5.37
CA THR A 363 -38.66 -42.22 -5.48
C THR A 363 -38.30 -41.60 -4.14
N VAL A 364 -37.06 -41.81 -3.68
CA VAL A 364 -36.57 -41.31 -2.39
C VAL A 364 -35.20 -40.68 -2.59
N VAL A 365 -35.04 -39.42 -2.17
CA VAL A 365 -33.79 -38.67 -2.31
C VAL A 365 -33.31 -38.22 -0.94
N ALA A 366 -32.06 -38.53 -0.60
CA ALA A 366 -31.36 -37.93 0.52
C ALA A 366 -30.65 -36.65 0.08
N HIS A 367 -30.98 -35.51 0.70
CA HIS A 367 -30.25 -34.26 0.49
C HIS A 367 -29.18 -34.09 1.57
N PHE A 368 -27.94 -33.90 1.14
CA PHE A 368 -26.78 -33.63 1.98
C PHE A 368 -26.27 -32.20 1.73
N LYS A 369 -25.93 -31.49 2.79
CA LYS A 369 -25.30 -30.16 2.73
C LYS A 369 -23.90 -30.22 3.29
N VAL A 370 -23.00 -29.46 2.70
CA VAL A 370 -21.66 -29.24 3.26
C VAL A 370 -21.78 -28.43 4.56
N LYS A 371 -20.98 -28.76 5.56
CA LYS A 371 -20.84 -27.95 6.77
C LYS A 371 -20.24 -26.59 6.40
N GLN A 372 -20.51 -25.58 7.21
CA GLN A 372 -19.92 -24.26 7.05
C GLN A 372 -19.07 -23.90 8.26
N VAL A 373 -18.05 -23.08 8.03
CA VAL A 373 -17.08 -22.56 9.01
C VAL A 373 -16.85 -21.07 8.73
N THR A 374 -16.52 -20.31 9.77
CA THR A 374 -16.34 -18.86 9.69
C THR A 374 -14.86 -18.50 9.67
N LEU A 375 -14.47 -17.58 8.79
CA LEU A 375 -13.20 -16.87 8.85
C LEU A 375 -13.48 -15.40 9.15
N SER A 376 -13.19 -14.96 10.37
CA SER A 376 -13.26 -13.55 10.76
C SER A 376 -11.99 -12.84 10.30
N VAL A 377 -12.12 -11.91 9.35
CA VAL A 377 -11.02 -11.07 8.85
C VAL A 377 -11.13 -9.68 9.45
N ASP A 378 -10.06 -9.20 10.07
CA ASP A 378 -9.89 -7.85 10.60
C ASP A 378 -8.66 -7.21 9.95
N SER A 379 -8.83 -6.04 9.35
CA SER A 379 -7.74 -5.23 8.77
C SER A 379 -7.55 -3.90 9.50
N GLY A 380 -8.41 -3.59 10.48
CA GLY A 380 -8.57 -2.24 11.02
C GLY A 380 -9.12 -1.24 10.00
N GLY A 381 -9.85 -1.71 8.97
CA GLY A 381 -10.37 -0.87 7.88
C GLY A 381 -9.29 -0.34 6.92
N ARG A 382 -8.26 -1.14 6.60
CA ARG A 382 -7.09 -0.74 5.79
C ARG A 382 -6.79 -1.73 4.66
N GLY A 383 -6.55 -1.19 3.46
CA GLY A 383 -6.25 -1.97 2.26
C GLY A 383 -7.46 -2.76 1.78
N ASN A 384 -7.24 -3.64 0.80
CA ASN A 384 -8.26 -4.54 0.27
C ASN A 384 -7.91 -5.97 0.70
N PRO A 385 -8.37 -6.44 1.88
CA PRO A 385 -8.17 -7.83 2.27
C PRO A 385 -8.99 -8.77 1.37
N ASP A 386 -8.41 -9.91 1.03
CA ASP A 386 -9.07 -11.04 0.38
C ASP A 386 -8.79 -12.30 1.21
N PRO A 387 -9.77 -12.89 1.92
CA PRO A 387 -11.19 -12.52 1.96
C PRO A 387 -11.49 -11.12 2.53
N PRO A 388 -12.61 -10.49 2.14
CA PRO A 388 -12.98 -9.13 2.58
C PRO A 388 -13.23 -9.05 4.08
N GLU A 389 -13.15 -7.85 4.64
CA GLU A 389 -13.23 -7.63 6.09
C GLU A 389 -14.60 -7.98 6.70
N GLY A 390 -14.57 -8.62 7.88
CA GLY A 390 -15.73 -9.17 8.58
C GLY A 390 -15.76 -10.70 8.62
N ASP A 391 -16.91 -11.26 9.02
CA ASP A 391 -17.14 -12.69 9.15
C ASP A 391 -17.50 -13.33 7.80
N ASN A 392 -16.58 -14.11 7.23
CA ASN A 392 -16.77 -14.79 5.95
C ASN A 392 -17.15 -16.26 6.18
N THR A 393 -18.29 -16.69 5.66
CA THR A 393 -18.75 -18.08 5.75
C THR A 393 -18.24 -18.92 4.59
N TYR A 394 -17.40 -19.92 4.89
CA TYR A 394 -16.85 -20.87 3.93
C TYR A 394 -17.44 -22.26 4.09
N ASN A 395 -17.37 -23.06 3.03
CA ASN A 395 -17.66 -24.48 3.11
C ASN A 395 -16.50 -25.20 3.82
N TRP A 396 -16.81 -26.20 4.64
CA TRP A 396 -15.82 -26.99 5.35
C TRP A 396 -14.85 -27.65 4.36
N GLY A 397 -13.54 -27.55 4.63
CA GLY A 397 -12.48 -28.02 3.74
C GLY A 397 -12.13 -27.04 2.60
N THR A 398 -12.68 -25.82 2.57
CA THR A 398 -12.22 -24.79 1.62
C THR A 398 -10.75 -24.44 1.90
N THR A 399 -9.91 -24.63 0.89
CA THR A 399 -8.53 -24.10 0.87
C THR A 399 -8.53 -22.75 0.17
N LEU A 400 -8.03 -21.73 0.88
CA LEU A 400 -7.88 -20.36 0.39
C LEU A 400 -6.54 -19.76 0.83
N SER A 401 -6.33 -18.49 0.53
CA SER A 401 -5.13 -17.75 0.87
C SER A 401 -5.57 -16.36 1.32
N CYS A 402 -5.45 -16.07 2.62
CA CYS A 402 -5.75 -14.74 3.15
C CYS A 402 -4.61 -13.81 2.74
N ARG A 403 -4.96 -12.70 2.08
CA ARG A 403 -4.07 -11.67 1.54
C ARG A 403 -4.58 -10.29 1.93
N VAL A 404 -3.69 -9.32 1.91
CA VAL A 404 -4.04 -7.89 1.89
C VAL A 404 -3.04 -7.14 1.00
N ASP A 405 -3.34 -5.91 0.60
CA ASP A 405 -2.35 -5.07 -0.07
C ASP A 405 -1.12 -4.87 0.82
N ALA A 406 0.09 -5.00 0.25
CA ALA A 406 1.33 -4.75 0.99
C ALA A 406 1.41 -3.30 1.53
N TYR A 407 0.71 -2.38 0.84
CA TYR A 407 0.50 -1.00 1.28
C TYR A 407 -0.98 -0.63 1.14
N ALA A 408 -1.60 -0.19 2.23
CA ALA A 408 -2.88 0.51 2.20
C ALA A 408 -2.61 1.99 1.92
N ASP A 409 -2.96 2.45 0.72
CA ASP A 409 -2.72 3.79 0.20
C ASP A 409 -4.00 4.34 -0.46
N ASP A 410 -4.54 5.43 0.07
CA ASP A 410 -5.72 6.15 -0.42
C ASP A 410 -5.36 7.40 -1.26
N GLY A 411 -4.12 7.46 -1.76
CA GLY A 411 -3.56 8.57 -2.51
C GLY A 411 -3.17 9.77 -1.63
N GLN A 412 -3.11 9.58 -0.31
CA GLN A 412 -2.77 10.61 0.66
C GLN A 412 -1.27 10.62 0.99
N PRO A 413 -0.75 11.70 1.61
CA PRO A 413 0.64 11.74 2.04
C PRO A 413 0.94 10.89 3.29
N THR A 414 0.01 10.04 3.74
CA THR A 414 0.22 8.97 4.75
C THR A 414 -0.26 7.66 4.14
N ARG A 415 0.53 6.58 4.28
CA ARG A 415 0.14 5.21 3.90
C ARG A 415 0.40 4.24 5.05
N TYR A 416 -0.12 3.02 4.96
CA TYR A 416 0.17 1.96 5.94
C TYR A 416 0.83 0.77 5.26
N LYS A 417 1.97 0.33 5.77
CA LYS A 417 2.72 -0.86 5.32
C LYS A 417 2.24 -2.07 6.11
N CYS A 418 1.86 -3.15 5.44
CA CYS A 418 1.54 -4.40 6.10
C CYS A 418 2.84 -5.01 6.67
N THR A 419 2.89 -5.24 7.98
CA THR A 419 4.05 -5.83 8.68
C THR A 419 3.85 -7.28 9.07
N GLY A 420 2.67 -7.85 8.82
CA GLY A 420 2.33 -9.21 9.18
C GLY A 420 0.86 -9.38 9.57
N TRP A 421 0.59 -10.44 10.32
CA TRP A 421 -0.72 -10.74 10.89
C TRP A 421 -0.61 -11.59 12.15
N THR A 422 -1.70 -11.66 12.91
CA THR A 422 -1.95 -12.67 13.95
C THR A 422 -3.21 -13.46 13.63
N GLY A 423 -3.22 -14.77 13.88
CA GLY A 423 -4.31 -15.67 13.48
C GLY A 423 -4.75 -16.66 14.55
N THR A 424 -5.93 -17.26 14.35
CA THR A 424 -6.48 -18.33 15.20
C THR A 424 -7.19 -19.41 14.37
N GLY A 425 -7.48 -20.56 15.00
CA GLY A 425 -8.09 -21.71 14.33
C GLY A 425 -7.09 -22.40 13.42
N ASP A 426 -7.42 -22.51 12.12
CA ASP A 426 -6.54 -23.08 11.09
C ASP A 426 -5.62 -22.03 10.44
N VAL A 427 -5.80 -20.73 10.72
CA VAL A 427 -4.85 -19.68 10.32
C VAL A 427 -3.62 -19.73 11.25
N PRO A 428 -2.38 -19.67 10.72
CA PRO A 428 -1.17 -19.62 11.53
C PRO A 428 -1.19 -18.48 12.56
N ALA A 429 -0.71 -18.77 13.78
CA ALA A 429 -0.77 -17.84 14.92
C ALA A 429 -0.17 -16.46 14.64
N SER A 430 0.85 -16.39 13.77
CA SER A 430 1.41 -15.14 13.24
C SER A 430 2.11 -15.38 11.91
N GLY A 431 2.36 -14.29 11.17
CA GLY A 431 3.29 -14.23 10.04
C GLY A 431 3.73 -12.80 9.73
N ASP A 432 4.69 -12.66 8.81
CA ASP A 432 5.54 -11.48 8.61
C ASP A 432 5.49 -10.90 7.18
N THR A 433 4.43 -11.21 6.43
CA THR A 433 4.21 -10.72 5.05
C THR A 433 2.79 -10.15 4.89
N ASN A 434 2.32 -9.97 3.66
CA ASN A 434 0.92 -9.65 3.33
C ASN A 434 0.12 -10.86 2.76
N ASP A 435 0.64 -12.08 2.89
CA ASP A 435 0.09 -13.32 2.30
C ASP A 435 0.30 -14.52 3.24
N THR A 436 -0.79 -15.10 3.75
CA THR A 436 -0.77 -16.30 4.61
C THR A 436 -0.27 -17.58 3.94
N GLY A 437 -0.10 -17.59 2.62
CA GLY A 437 0.07 -18.82 1.86
C GLY A 437 -1.26 -19.58 1.76
N SER A 438 -1.23 -20.91 1.91
CA SER A 438 -2.40 -21.78 1.76
C SER A 438 -2.95 -22.22 3.12
N VAL A 439 -4.17 -21.80 3.44
CA VAL A 439 -4.92 -22.18 4.65
C VAL A 439 -6.13 -23.03 4.25
N THR A 440 -6.37 -24.16 4.93
CA THR A 440 -7.54 -25.02 4.70
C THR A 440 -8.46 -24.95 5.92
N LEU A 441 -9.66 -24.40 5.75
CA LEU A 441 -10.59 -24.12 6.83
C LEU A 441 -11.44 -25.35 7.18
N THR A 442 -11.21 -25.90 8.37
CA THR A 442 -11.90 -27.06 8.95
C THR A 442 -12.58 -26.76 10.29
N GLN A 443 -12.25 -25.62 10.91
CA GLN A 443 -12.90 -25.03 12.09
C GLN A 443 -13.01 -23.51 11.94
N ASP A 444 -13.83 -22.87 12.78
CA ASP A 444 -13.90 -21.41 12.85
C ASP A 444 -12.51 -20.83 13.17
N SER A 445 -12.11 -19.79 12.43
CA SER A 445 -10.75 -19.26 12.38
C SER A 445 -10.78 -17.73 12.29
N SER A 446 -9.67 -17.07 12.60
CA SER A 446 -9.57 -15.61 12.46
C SER A 446 -8.20 -15.15 11.96
N ILE A 447 -8.16 -13.94 11.39
CA ILE A 447 -6.94 -13.22 11.04
C ILE A 447 -7.10 -11.72 11.32
N THR A 448 -6.10 -11.13 11.96
CA THR A 448 -5.97 -9.67 12.16
C THR A 448 -4.67 -9.20 11.53
N TRP A 449 -4.74 -8.32 10.53
CA TRP A 449 -3.57 -7.76 9.85
C TRP A 449 -2.88 -6.69 10.70
N GLN A 450 -1.55 -6.62 10.60
CA GLN A 450 -0.71 -5.66 11.32
C GLN A 450 -0.14 -4.62 10.36
N TRP A 451 -0.09 -3.37 10.83
CA TRP A 451 0.17 -2.20 10.01
C TRP A 451 1.15 -1.25 10.69
N GLN A 452 2.22 -0.88 9.99
CA GLN A 452 3.09 0.23 10.36
C GLN A 452 2.68 1.49 9.58
N THR A 453 2.50 2.61 10.27
CA THR A 453 2.25 3.92 9.63
C THR A 453 3.52 4.41 8.94
N GLN A 454 3.38 4.93 7.72
CA GLN A 454 4.43 5.63 7.00
C GLN A 454 3.92 6.98 6.48
N HIS A 455 4.69 8.04 6.71
CA HIS A 455 4.38 9.37 6.22
C HIS A 455 5.31 9.77 5.07
N LYS A 456 4.79 10.54 4.14
CA LYS A 456 5.54 11.05 2.99
C LYS A 456 6.41 12.24 3.39
N VAL A 457 7.70 12.14 3.10
CA VAL A 457 8.68 13.23 3.16
C VAL A 457 8.94 13.71 1.74
N SER A 458 8.23 14.76 1.32
CA SER A 458 8.35 15.34 -0.01
C SER A 458 9.55 16.30 -0.04
N VAL A 459 10.62 15.93 -0.74
CA VAL A 459 11.85 16.73 -0.83
C VAL A 459 11.85 17.57 -2.10
N MET A 460 12.06 18.88 -1.95
CA MET A 460 11.99 19.88 -3.02
C MET A 460 13.28 20.72 -3.06
N SER A 461 13.52 21.43 -4.16
CA SER A 461 14.59 22.44 -4.25
C SER A 461 14.11 23.76 -4.87
N ILE A 462 14.68 24.86 -4.37
CA ILE A 462 14.56 26.21 -4.92
C ILE A 462 15.97 26.69 -5.27
N GLY A 463 16.16 27.22 -6.48
CA GLY A 463 17.49 27.56 -7.01
C GLY A 463 18.07 26.45 -7.88
N SER A 464 19.40 26.31 -7.91
CA SER A 464 20.10 25.29 -8.70
C SER A 464 20.84 24.33 -7.76
N GLY A 465 20.27 23.14 -7.60
CA GLY A 465 20.77 22.06 -6.77
C GLY A 465 19.71 20.98 -6.57
N SER A 466 20.14 19.85 -6.01
CA SER A 466 19.29 18.70 -5.73
C SER A 466 19.27 18.40 -4.24
N ALA A 467 18.17 17.84 -3.74
CA ALA A 467 18.07 17.37 -2.37
C ALA A 467 17.37 16.01 -2.32
N THR A 468 17.87 15.11 -1.48
CA THR A 468 17.41 13.72 -1.39
C THR A 468 17.51 13.21 0.04
N ILE A 469 16.58 12.33 0.43
CA ILE A 469 16.74 11.50 1.62
C ILE A 469 17.97 10.59 1.39
N THR A 470 18.93 10.63 2.31
CA THR A 470 20.19 9.87 2.24
C THR A 470 20.30 8.78 3.30
N GLY A 471 19.48 8.85 4.35
CA GLY A 471 19.41 7.84 5.40
C GLY A 471 18.15 7.98 6.25
N VAL A 472 17.81 6.94 7.00
CA VAL A 472 16.76 6.97 8.03
C VAL A 472 17.27 6.18 9.24
N THR A 473 16.99 6.70 10.44
CA THR A 473 17.37 6.11 11.73
C THR A 473 16.12 5.93 12.58
N GLY A 474 15.97 4.77 13.24
CA GLY A 474 14.84 4.48 14.12
C GLY A 474 13.63 3.81 13.45
N GLY A 475 13.65 3.61 12.13
CA GLY A 475 12.66 2.87 11.35
C GLY A 475 13.12 2.65 9.91
N GLU A 476 12.29 2.02 9.08
CA GLU A 476 12.56 1.81 7.65
C GLU A 476 11.95 2.92 6.75
N TRP A 477 12.32 2.90 5.47
CA TRP A 477 11.78 3.79 4.44
C TRP A 477 11.80 3.14 3.06
N GLU A 478 10.95 3.66 2.16
CA GLU A 478 10.88 3.26 0.76
C GLU A 478 10.52 4.48 -0.10
N GLY A 479 11.43 4.90 -0.99
CA GLY A 479 11.22 6.05 -1.87
C GLY A 479 11.07 7.37 -1.10
N GLU A 480 9.85 7.90 -1.04
CA GLU A 480 9.53 9.15 -0.33
C GLU A 480 8.78 8.88 0.99
N TYR A 481 8.54 7.63 1.38
CA TYR A 481 7.76 7.26 2.56
C TYR A 481 8.66 6.71 3.67
N VAL A 482 8.53 7.28 4.87
CA VAL A 482 9.34 7.00 6.06
C VAL A 482 8.43 6.57 7.20
N GLU A 483 8.84 5.62 8.04
CA GLU A 483 8.03 5.12 9.16
C GLU A 483 7.79 6.17 10.26
N ASP A 484 6.56 6.16 10.80
CA ASP A 484 6.13 7.03 11.90
C ASP A 484 7.05 6.93 13.12
N GLY A 485 7.52 8.08 13.60
CA GLY A 485 8.49 8.24 14.68
C GLY A 485 9.96 8.09 14.28
N ALA A 486 10.27 7.66 13.05
CA ALA A 486 11.65 7.57 12.57
C ALA A 486 12.24 8.94 12.22
N THR A 487 13.57 9.04 12.14
CA THR A 487 14.29 10.27 11.77
C THR A 487 14.95 10.12 10.41
N ALA A 488 14.53 10.92 9.44
CA ALA A 488 15.12 10.98 8.10
C ALA A 488 16.28 11.97 8.04
N GLU A 489 17.37 11.58 7.39
CA GLU A 489 18.48 12.46 7.01
C GLU A 489 18.32 12.88 5.55
N ILE A 490 18.30 14.18 5.30
CA ILE A 490 18.10 14.77 3.98
C ILE A 490 19.36 15.58 3.64
N THR A 491 20.00 15.27 2.51
CA THR A 491 21.23 15.96 2.06
C THR A 491 20.94 16.84 0.86
N ALA A 492 21.42 18.07 0.89
CA ALA A 492 21.42 19.01 -0.22
C ALA A 492 22.76 18.99 -0.96
N THR A 493 22.72 18.86 -2.29
CA THR A 493 23.88 18.89 -3.19
C THR A 493 23.72 20.07 -4.17
N PRO A 494 24.46 21.18 -4.00
CA PRO A 494 24.39 22.33 -4.91
C PRO A 494 24.91 22.02 -6.31
N ASP A 495 24.36 22.69 -7.33
CA ASP A 495 24.97 22.70 -8.66
C ASP A 495 26.21 23.62 -8.69
N VAL A 496 27.18 23.30 -9.55
CA VAL A 496 28.41 24.12 -9.76
C VAL A 496 28.06 25.60 -9.97
N GLY A 497 28.66 26.49 -9.18
CA GLY A 497 28.33 27.93 -9.17
C GLY A 497 27.28 28.36 -8.15
N ASN A 498 26.80 27.44 -7.30
CA ASN A 498 25.78 27.69 -6.28
C ASN A 498 26.22 27.11 -4.93
N VAL A 499 25.59 27.58 -3.86
CA VAL A 499 25.72 27.04 -2.50
C VAL A 499 24.36 26.71 -1.93
N PHE A 500 24.35 25.73 -1.03
CA PHE A 500 23.20 25.48 -0.16
C PHE A 500 23.13 26.59 0.89
N ASP A 501 21.94 27.14 1.12
CA ASP A 501 21.73 28.29 2.00
C ASP A 501 21.03 27.88 3.30
N HIS A 502 19.82 27.31 3.20
CA HIS A 502 19.07 26.77 4.32
C HIS A 502 17.98 25.79 3.86
N TRP A 503 17.44 25.03 4.82
CA TRP A 503 16.23 24.23 4.64
C TRP A 503 15.00 25.03 5.08
N GLN A 504 13.88 24.85 4.40
CA GLN A 504 12.59 25.39 4.84
C GLN A 504 11.47 24.33 4.76
N ASP A 505 10.43 24.50 5.56
CA ASP A 505 9.23 23.66 5.54
C ASP A 505 8.23 24.04 4.42
N ALA A 506 7.04 23.43 4.46
CA ALA A 506 5.93 23.71 3.54
C ALA A 506 5.39 25.16 3.61
N ALA A 507 5.59 25.85 4.73
CA ALA A 507 5.14 27.23 4.97
C ALA A 507 6.24 28.27 4.73
N GLY A 508 7.48 27.84 4.43
CA GLY A 508 8.64 28.72 4.29
C GLY A 508 9.31 29.08 5.62
N VAL A 509 9.05 28.33 6.70
CA VAL A 509 9.76 28.48 7.97
C VAL A 509 11.14 27.85 7.84
N ASN A 510 12.18 28.63 8.16
CA ASN A 510 13.57 28.19 8.09
C ASN A 510 13.86 27.14 9.19
N LEU A 511 14.34 25.97 8.77
CA LEU A 511 14.67 24.81 9.60
C LEU A 511 16.17 24.73 9.95
N GLY A 512 16.97 25.70 9.52
CA GLY A 512 18.41 25.78 9.71
C GLY A 512 19.22 25.41 8.47
N ASN A 513 20.54 25.55 8.59
CA ASN A 513 21.53 25.35 7.52
C ASN A 513 22.40 24.10 7.72
N ALA A 514 22.04 23.20 8.65
CA ALA A 514 22.70 21.91 8.81
C ALA A 514 22.48 21.03 7.56
N ASN A 515 23.56 20.47 7.01
CA ASN A 515 23.51 19.60 5.84
C ASN A 515 24.45 18.40 6.08
N PRO A 516 23.92 17.16 6.27
CA PRO A 516 22.51 16.77 6.20
C PRO A 516 21.61 17.41 7.28
N LEU A 517 20.31 17.49 7.00
CA LEU A 517 19.27 17.81 7.99
C LEU A 517 18.64 16.52 8.51
N SER A 518 18.58 16.35 9.83
CA SER A 518 17.82 15.29 10.49
C SER A 518 16.41 15.78 10.84
N VAL A 519 15.36 15.08 10.40
CA VAL A 519 13.95 15.41 10.65
C VAL A 519 13.20 14.19 11.17
N THR A 520 12.60 14.28 12.36
CA THR A 520 11.68 13.24 12.85
C THR A 520 10.36 13.29 12.09
N VAL A 521 9.82 12.13 11.72
CA VAL A 521 8.67 11.97 10.84
C VAL A 521 7.48 11.44 11.65
N ASP A 522 6.72 12.36 12.22
CA ASP A 522 5.51 12.15 13.05
C ASP A 522 4.19 12.53 12.33
N GLU A 523 4.32 13.05 11.11
CA GLU A 523 3.28 13.44 10.17
C GLU A 523 3.93 13.61 8.78
N PRO A 524 3.18 13.80 7.68
CA PRO A 524 3.77 14.05 6.38
C PRO A 524 4.38 15.44 6.29
N LYS A 525 5.61 15.52 5.77
CA LYS A 525 6.39 16.76 5.72
C LYS A 525 6.80 17.10 4.30
N THR A 526 6.86 18.39 3.99
CA THR A 526 7.52 18.90 2.78
C THR A 526 8.72 19.70 3.21
N ILE A 527 9.90 19.31 2.72
CA ILE A 527 11.19 19.91 3.09
C ILE A 527 11.84 20.43 1.80
N THR A 528 12.17 21.71 1.78
CA THR A 528 12.74 22.37 0.60
C THR A 528 14.17 22.80 0.88
N ALA A 529 15.13 22.36 0.07
CA ALA A 529 16.47 22.93 0.06
C ALA A 529 16.46 24.26 -0.72
N VAL A 530 16.90 25.33 -0.07
CA VAL A 530 17.11 26.62 -0.73
C VAL A 530 18.58 26.72 -1.14
N PHE A 531 18.81 26.88 -2.44
CA PHE A 531 20.11 27.13 -3.03
C PHE A 531 20.17 28.57 -3.54
N ARG A 532 21.27 29.26 -3.23
CA ARG A 532 21.59 30.56 -3.83
C ARG A 532 22.80 30.46 -4.74
N LYS A 533 22.89 31.38 -5.69
CA LYS A 533 24.12 31.52 -6.49
C LYS A 533 25.29 31.86 -5.56
N ALA A 534 26.44 31.22 -5.80
CA ALA A 534 27.65 31.50 -5.04
C ALA A 534 28.13 32.93 -5.31
N VAL A 535 28.51 33.64 -4.25
CA VAL A 535 29.18 34.94 -4.31
C VAL A 535 30.64 34.69 -4.65
N THR A 536 31.09 35.22 -5.78
CA THR A 536 32.49 35.11 -6.22
C THR A 536 33.43 35.64 -5.14
N PRO A 537 34.47 34.87 -4.75
CA PRO A 537 35.47 35.33 -3.79
C PRO A 537 36.10 36.67 -4.17
N SER A 538 36.38 37.49 -3.17
CA SER A 538 37.26 38.65 -3.24
C SER A 538 38.31 38.50 -2.14
N ALA A 539 39.56 38.29 -2.55
CA ALA A 539 40.67 38.08 -1.63
C ALA A 539 40.97 39.35 -0.81
N GLY A 540 41.31 39.17 0.47
CA GLY A 540 41.72 40.24 1.37
C GLY A 540 42.40 39.66 2.61
N PHE A 541 43.41 40.34 3.14
CA PHE A 541 43.99 39.95 4.43
C PHE A 541 44.63 41.12 5.17
N THR A 542 44.93 40.87 6.44
CA THR A 542 45.76 41.72 7.30
C THR A 542 46.86 40.88 7.95
N TRP A 543 47.91 41.52 8.46
CA TRP A 543 48.97 40.86 9.22
C TRP A 543 49.25 41.60 10.53
N SER A 544 49.79 40.89 11.51
CA SER A 544 50.16 41.45 12.81
C SER A 544 51.45 40.79 13.34
N PRO A 545 52.43 41.57 13.83
CA PRO A 545 52.44 43.04 13.88
C PRO A 545 52.61 43.70 12.50
N GLU A 546 52.14 44.94 12.38
CA GLU A 546 52.18 45.78 11.16
C GLU A 546 53.61 45.94 10.59
N LYS A 547 54.59 46.13 11.47
CA LYS A 547 56.02 46.32 11.16
C LYS A 547 56.84 45.17 11.80
N PRO A 548 56.82 43.95 11.23
CA PRO A 548 57.40 42.77 11.85
C PRO A 548 58.93 42.82 11.92
N LEU A 549 59.48 42.29 13.01
CA LEU A 549 60.92 42.16 13.22
C LEU A 549 61.47 40.84 12.66
N VAL A 550 62.78 40.81 12.38
CA VAL A 550 63.47 39.57 11.99
C VAL A 550 63.31 38.49 13.06
N GLY A 551 62.82 37.31 12.66
CA GLY A 551 62.56 36.19 13.56
C GLY A 551 61.26 36.30 14.39
N GLU A 552 60.43 37.32 14.14
CA GLU A 552 59.13 37.47 14.79
C GLU A 552 58.02 36.64 14.09
N SER A 553 57.10 36.07 14.88
CA SER A 553 55.97 35.29 14.34
C SER A 553 54.86 36.23 13.89
N VAL A 554 54.80 36.45 12.57
CA VAL A 554 53.74 37.23 11.92
C VAL A 554 52.48 36.38 11.84
N GLN A 555 51.40 36.83 12.47
CA GLN A 555 50.06 36.26 12.31
C GLN A 555 49.41 36.92 11.09
N PHE A 556 49.00 36.11 10.12
CA PHE A 556 48.15 36.54 9.01
C PHE A 556 46.69 36.24 9.36
N SER A 557 45.81 37.16 9.00
CA SER A 557 44.38 37.08 9.28
C SER A 557 43.61 37.31 7.98
N ASP A 558 42.87 36.30 7.55
CA ASP A 558 41.99 36.38 6.38
C ASP A 558 40.88 37.41 6.60
N THR A 559 40.69 38.27 5.60
CA THR A 559 39.57 39.22 5.52
C THR A 559 38.88 39.15 4.15
N SER A 560 39.01 38.01 3.47
CA SER A 560 38.37 37.74 2.18
C SER A 560 36.84 37.65 2.33
N THR A 561 36.12 37.89 1.24
CA THR A 561 34.65 37.88 1.22
C THR A 561 34.13 37.03 0.05
N GLY A 562 32.88 36.57 0.15
CA GLY A 562 32.27 35.63 -0.79
C GLY A 562 32.24 34.20 -0.24
N ASP A 563 31.82 33.23 -1.06
CA ASP A 563 31.77 31.82 -0.68
C ASP A 563 33.11 31.14 -1.02
N ILE A 564 33.90 30.79 0.00
CA ILE A 564 35.30 30.32 -0.10
C ILE A 564 35.44 28.93 0.54
N ASP A 565 36.09 28.01 -0.18
CA ASP A 565 36.40 26.64 0.28
C ASP A 565 37.87 26.47 0.70
N THR A 566 38.79 27.24 0.09
CA THR A 566 40.24 27.01 0.18
C THR A 566 41.04 28.31 0.16
N TRP A 567 42.15 28.31 0.92
CA TRP A 567 43.16 29.37 0.98
C TRP A 567 44.51 28.81 0.52
N GLY A 568 45.31 29.64 -0.14
CA GLY A 568 46.70 29.37 -0.49
C GLY A 568 47.54 30.61 -0.28
N TRP A 569 48.45 30.53 0.69
CA TRP A 569 49.38 31.59 1.07
C TRP A 569 50.77 31.31 0.51
N ASP A 570 51.38 32.34 -0.04
CA ASP A 570 52.75 32.37 -0.57
C ASP A 570 53.37 33.65 0.03
N PHE A 571 54.39 33.50 0.88
CA PHE A 571 54.83 34.61 1.76
C PHE A 571 55.97 35.47 1.17
N ASP A 572 56.54 35.09 0.04
CA ASP A 572 57.54 35.88 -0.71
C ASP A 572 57.30 36.01 -2.24
N ASP A 573 56.19 35.48 -2.76
CA ASP A 573 55.71 35.50 -4.17
C ASP A 573 56.65 34.77 -5.14
N ASP A 574 57.28 33.68 -4.66
CA ASP A 574 58.10 32.78 -5.49
C ASP A 574 57.26 31.86 -6.40
N GLY A 575 55.96 31.73 -6.10
CA GLY A 575 54.99 30.91 -6.81
C GLY A 575 54.67 29.57 -6.14
N VAL A 576 55.19 29.28 -4.95
CA VAL A 576 54.92 28.09 -4.14
C VAL A 576 54.01 28.45 -2.95
N VAL A 577 52.96 27.65 -2.74
CA VAL A 577 52.09 27.82 -1.57
C VAL A 577 52.77 27.25 -0.32
N ASP A 578 53.16 28.14 0.60
CA ASP A 578 53.68 27.87 1.93
C ASP A 578 52.64 27.27 2.88
N SER A 579 51.39 27.76 2.84
CA SER A 579 50.33 27.35 3.77
C SER A 579 48.93 27.38 3.15
N THR A 580 48.06 26.50 3.63
CA THR A 580 46.64 26.42 3.28
C THR A 580 45.71 26.61 4.49
N GLU A 581 46.23 27.06 5.62
CA GLU A 581 45.41 27.47 6.77
C GLU A 581 44.70 28.80 6.46
N GLN A 582 43.50 29.04 7.01
CA GLN A 582 42.83 30.33 6.82
C GLN A 582 43.59 31.49 7.49
N ASN A 583 44.16 31.27 8.68
CA ASN A 583 44.83 32.31 9.48
C ASN A 583 46.23 31.85 9.93
N PRO A 584 47.19 31.72 8.99
CA PRO A 584 48.48 31.09 9.23
C PRO A 584 49.46 32.00 10.00
N ARG A 585 50.60 31.41 10.38
CA ARG A 585 51.76 32.13 10.90
C ARG A 585 52.98 31.90 10.03
N HIS A 586 53.68 32.97 9.69
CA HIS A 586 55.00 32.95 9.04
C HIS A 586 56.07 33.57 9.95
N THR A 587 57.34 33.42 9.61
CA THR A 587 58.47 34.03 10.35
C THR A 587 59.62 34.33 9.40
N TYR A 588 59.76 35.59 9.03
CA TYR A 588 60.80 36.05 8.11
C TYR A 588 62.19 36.02 8.77
N SER A 589 63.16 35.44 8.06
CA SER A 589 64.50 35.15 8.61
C SER A 589 65.55 36.26 8.38
N ALA A 590 65.21 37.30 7.63
CA ALA A 590 66.05 38.47 7.37
C ALA A 590 65.20 39.75 7.22
N ALA A 591 65.83 40.91 7.38
CA ALA A 591 65.20 42.20 7.10
C ALA A 591 65.17 42.45 5.58
N GLY A 592 64.07 43.01 5.08
CA GLY A 592 63.85 43.17 3.64
C GLY A 592 62.43 43.63 3.31
N VAL A 593 62.07 43.55 2.04
CA VAL A 593 60.68 43.68 1.55
C VAL A 593 60.32 42.36 0.91
N TYR A 594 59.20 41.78 1.35
CA TYR A 594 58.64 40.52 0.86
C TYR A 594 57.26 40.80 0.27
N THR A 595 56.86 40.09 -0.79
CA THR A 595 55.49 40.15 -1.30
C THR A 595 54.72 38.98 -0.70
N ALA A 596 53.76 39.24 0.18
CA ALA A 596 52.87 38.20 0.67
C ALA A 596 51.61 38.16 -0.22
N ARG A 597 51.22 36.96 -0.66
CA ARG A 597 50.09 36.70 -1.53
C ARG A 597 49.11 35.74 -0.88
N LEU A 598 47.82 36.08 -0.92
CA LEU A 598 46.71 35.18 -0.60
C LEU A 598 45.91 34.91 -1.88
N SER A 599 45.79 33.63 -2.23
CA SER A 599 44.82 33.13 -3.20
C SER A 599 43.66 32.44 -2.46
N VAL A 600 42.42 32.81 -2.76
CA VAL A 600 41.21 32.13 -2.27
C VAL A 600 40.38 31.58 -3.43
N SER A 601 39.76 30.42 -3.23
CA SER A 601 38.79 29.87 -4.18
C SER A 601 37.65 29.12 -3.50
N GLY A 602 36.52 29.07 -4.19
CA GLY A 602 35.30 28.37 -3.78
C GLY A 602 34.32 28.25 -4.96
N PRO A 603 33.04 27.90 -4.71
CA PRO A 603 32.08 27.61 -5.78
C PRO A 603 31.76 28.82 -6.66
N GLY A 604 31.99 30.05 -6.17
CA GLY A 604 31.80 31.29 -6.92
C GLY A 604 32.97 31.68 -7.85
N GLY A 605 34.10 30.97 -7.80
CA GLY A 605 35.32 31.27 -8.56
C GLY A 605 36.57 31.37 -7.68
N SER A 606 37.55 32.15 -8.12
CA SER A 606 38.82 32.38 -7.41
C SER A 606 39.25 33.85 -7.49
N SER A 607 39.94 34.33 -6.47
CA SER A 607 40.54 35.67 -6.40
C SER A 607 41.87 35.60 -5.65
N ASP A 608 42.79 36.49 -5.98
CA ASP A 608 44.04 36.67 -5.24
C ASP A 608 44.37 38.14 -4.97
N VAL A 609 45.18 38.38 -3.93
CA VAL A 609 45.63 39.71 -3.50
C VAL A 609 47.07 39.64 -3.00
N THR A 610 47.85 40.70 -3.21
CA THR A 610 49.23 40.84 -2.74
C THR A 610 49.43 42.10 -1.90
N TYR A 611 50.33 42.02 -0.92
CA TYR A 611 50.82 43.17 -0.16
C TYR A 611 52.34 43.10 0.05
N GLU A 612 53.03 44.24 -0.05
CA GLU A 612 54.44 44.35 0.34
C GLU A 612 54.55 44.41 1.88
N ILE A 613 55.23 43.43 2.47
CA ILE A 613 55.54 43.36 3.89
C ILE A 613 57.01 43.71 4.10
N VAL A 614 57.25 44.84 4.76
CA VAL A 614 58.60 45.25 5.16
C VAL A 614 58.95 44.57 6.49
N VAL A 615 60.08 43.87 6.52
CA VAL A 615 60.63 43.22 7.72
C VAL A 615 61.85 44.03 8.18
N TYR A 616 61.89 44.28 9.49
CA TYR A 616 62.76 45.29 10.11
C TYR A 616 63.83 44.65 11.01
N ASP A 617 65.08 45.14 10.95
CA ASP A 617 66.25 44.61 11.69
C ASP A 617 66.19 44.87 13.21
N GLY A 618 65.21 45.66 13.66
CA GLY A 618 64.92 45.88 15.07
C GLY A 618 64.25 47.21 15.38
N CYS A 619 64.13 47.46 16.68
CA CYS A 619 63.71 48.73 17.27
C CYS A 619 64.89 49.37 18.03
N ILE A 620 64.81 50.67 18.29
CA ILE A 620 65.71 51.37 19.21
C ILE A 620 64.99 51.61 20.55
N TYR A 621 65.59 51.17 21.66
CA TYR A 621 65.03 51.27 23.00
C TYR A 621 65.50 52.54 23.75
N VAL A 622 64.48 53.27 24.20
CA VAL A 622 64.33 54.47 25.04
C VAL A 622 64.13 54.29 26.54
N ASP A 623 64.99 54.66 27.47
CA ASP A 623 64.68 54.54 28.92
C ASP A 623 65.25 55.72 29.73
N ASP A 624 64.46 56.35 30.62
CA ASP A 624 64.91 57.55 31.35
C ASP A 624 66.09 57.29 32.32
N SER A 625 66.31 56.03 32.70
CA SER A 625 67.47 55.55 33.46
C SER A 625 68.66 55.12 32.59
N GLY A 626 68.47 55.04 31.26
CA GLY A 626 69.41 54.54 30.26
C GLY A 626 70.62 55.45 29.98
N SER A 627 71.27 55.26 28.83
CA SER A 627 72.44 56.08 28.46
C SER A 627 72.70 56.26 26.97
N ASP A 628 72.88 57.51 26.54
CA ASP A 628 73.24 57.92 25.15
C ASP A 628 74.69 57.59 24.75
N GLY A 629 75.30 56.59 25.41
CA GLY A 629 76.50 55.88 24.97
C GLY A 629 76.26 54.41 24.67
N ASN A 630 75.01 53.95 24.81
CA ASN A 630 74.54 52.61 24.47
C ASN A 630 74.07 52.56 23.00
N HIS A 631 73.74 51.38 22.49
CA HIS A 631 73.33 51.22 21.07
C HIS A 631 71.81 51.12 20.89
N GLY A 632 71.03 51.12 21.98
CA GLY A 632 69.58 51.06 21.96
C GLY A 632 69.03 49.69 21.54
N THR A 633 69.81 48.62 21.60
CA THR A 633 69.45 47.30 21.03
C THR A 633 68.53 46.45 21.91
N SER A 634 68.35 46.82 23.18
CA SER A 634 67.47 46.17 24.15
C SER A 634 67.17 47.12 25.31
N TRP A 635 66.19 46.81 26.17
CA TRP A 635 65.97 47.55 27.42
C TRP A 635 67.24 47.64 28.30
N SER A 636 68.07 46.60 28.32
CA SER A 636 69.36 46.59 29.03
C SER A 636 70.49 47.38 28.35
N ASP A 637 70.29 47.81 27.10
CA ASP A 637 71.19 48.65 26.29
C ASP A 637 70.44 49.92 25.83
N ALA A 638 69.41 50.34 26.57
CA ALA A 638 68.57 51.47 26.19
C ALA A 638 69.35 52.78 26.21
N VAL A 639 69.11 53.65 25.23
CA VAL A 639 69.59 55.03 25.26
C VAL A 639 68.70 55.87 26.17
N ARG A 640 69.13 57.09 26.55
CA ARG A 640 68.40 57.89 27.55
C ARG A 640 67.41 58.86 26.93
N THR A 641 67.76 59.40 25.77
CA THR A 641 67.04 60.47 25.11
C THR A 641 66.35 60.01 23.83
N ILE A 642 65.10 60.45 23.66
CA ILE A 642 64.25 60.14 22.51
C ILE A 642 64.92 60.65 21.24
N GLN A 643 65.52 61.85 21.26
CA GLN A 643 66.26 62.36 20.11
C GLN A 643 67.45 61.47 19.73
N HIS A 644 68.19 60.91 20.69
CA HIS A 644 69.31 60.03 20.37
C HIS A 644 68.81 58.68 19.81
N GLY A 645 67.67 58.18 20.30
CA GLY A 645 67.01 57.00 19.72
C GLY A 645 66.57 57.20 18.27
N ILE A 646 66.00 58.37 17.97
CA ILE A 646 65.69 58.80 16.59
C ILE A 646 66.98 58.87 15.75
N ASP A 647 68.07 59.46 16.28
CA ASP A 647 69.32 59.62 15.54
C ASP A 647 69.96 58.27 15.17
N LEU A 648 69.96 57.30 16.10
CA LEU A 648 70.44 55.92 15.87
C LEU A 648 69.57 55.08 14.93
N SER A 649 68.32 55.49 14.66
CA SER A 649 67.40 54.77 13.76
C SER A 649 67.84 54.88 12.30
N ASP A 650 68.72 54.00 11.84
CA ASP A 650 69.34 54.02 10.51
C ASP A 650 68.37 53.48 9.42
N PRO A 651 68.01 54.27 8.40
CA PRO A 651 67.18 53.80 7.29
C PRO A 651 67.77 52.64 6.50
N SER A 652 69.10 52.51 6.44
CA SER A 652 69.77 51.41 5.73
C SER A 652 69.70 50.06 6.46
N ARG A 653 69.27 50.07 7.73
CA ARG A 653 69.00 48.87 8.53
C ARG A 653 67.53 48.48 8.59
N ASN A 654 66.59 49.24 8.00
CA ASN A 654 65.15 49.06 8.27
C ASN A 654 64.87 49.01 9.79
N ILE A 655 65.11 50.10 10.53
CA ILE A 655 64.60 50.25 11.90
C ILE A 655 63.14 50.67 11.85
N SER A 656 62.24 49.92 12.50
CA SER A 656 60.79 50.17 12.46
C SER A 656 60.35 51.31 13.38
N ALA A 657 60.92 51.34 14.59
CA ALA A 657 60.43 52.15 15.69
C ALA A 657 61.50 52.53 16.73
N VAL A 658 61.22 53.63 17.43
CA VAL A 658 61.86 54.02 18.69
C VAL A 658 60.86 53.74 19.80
N ILE A 659 61.14 52.77 20.66
CA ILE A 659 60.26 52.34 21.76
C ILE A 659 60.74 53.01 23.04
N VAL A 660 59.90 53.86 23.63
CA VAL A 660 60.21 54.67 24.82
C VAL A 660 59.53 54.05 26.04
N GLY A 661 60.31 53.72 27.07
CA GLY A 661 59.84 53.13 28.32
C GLY A 661 59.07 54.12 29.20
N ASP A 662 58.40 53.60 30.21
CA ASP A 662 57.65 54.43 31.17
C ASP A 662 58.61 55.31 31.98
N GLY A 663 58.28 56.60 32.13
CA GLY A 663 59.23 57.58 32.69
C GLY A 663 58.86 59.04 32.41
N VAL A 664 59.75 59.95 32.80
CA VAL A 664 59.61 61.41 32.59
C VAL A 664 60.81 61.98 31.84
N TYR A 665 60.66 62.09 30.53
CA TYR A 665 61.69 62.52 29.59
C TYR A 665 61.73 64.04 29.52
N ASN A 666 62.85 64.62 29.96
CA ASN A 666 63.00 66.06 30.12
C ASN A 666 63.57 66.72 28.85
N GLU A 667 62.91 66.46 27.71
CA GLU A 667 63.33 66.82 26.35
C GLU A 667 62.42 67.85 25.67
N ALA A 668 62.98 68.57 24.71
CA ALA A 668 62.31 69.57 23.88
C ALA A 668 63.03 69.71 22.53
N GLN A 669 62.33 70.21 21.50
CA GLN A 669 62.77 70.35 20.11
C GLN A 669 63.21 69.01 19.49
N ILE A 670 62.45 67.95 19.76
CA ILE A 670 62.66 66.62 19.17
C ILE A 670 62.27 66.66 17.68
N ASP A 671 63.21 66.30 16.83
CA ASP A 671 63.15 66.36 15.36
C ASP A 671 63.30 64.94 14.79
N PHE A 672 62.34 64.54 13.95
CA PHE A 672 62.31 63.24 13.26
C PHE A 672 63.33 63.13 12.12
N LYS A 673 63.90 64.25 11.63
CA LYS A 673 64.93 64.30 10.59
C LYS A 673 64.51 63.60 9.29
N GLY A 674 63.22 63.68 8.95
CA GLY A 674 62.62 63.07 7.76
C GLY A 674 62.47 61.56 7.84
N LYS A 675 62.72 60.95 9.01
CA LYS A 675 62.70 59.49 9.16
C LYS A 675 61.26 58.96 9.24
N LYS A 676 60.96 57.96 8.41
CA LYS A 676 59.70 57.22 8.33
C LYS A 676 59.57 56.15 9.43
N ILE A 677 59.77 56.57 10.68
CA ILE A 677 59.82 55.69 11.86
C ILE A 677 58.65 55.94 12.80
N THR A 678 58.31 54.95 13.61
CA THR A 678 57.32 55.09 14.68
C THR A 678 58.02 55.36 16.01
N VAL A 679 57.97 56.60 16.50
CA VAL A 679 58.38 56.92 17.88
C VAL A 679 57.17 56.68 18.77
N LYS A 680 57.27 55.74 19.72
CA LYS A 680 56.12 55.34 20.56
C LYS A 680 56.47 55.05 22.01
N SER A 681 55.53 55.31 22.91
CA SER A 681 55.57 54.78 24.27
C SER A 681 55.35 53.25 24.28
N ALA A 682 55.99 52.56 25.23
CA ALA A 682 55.80 51.14 25.49
C ALA A 682 54.38 50.88 26.05
N ASN A 683 53.98 51.58 27.12
CA ASN A 683 52.70 51.37 27.80
C ASN A 683 51.74 52.59 27.69
N GLY A 684 51.85 53.35 26.59
CA GLY A 684 50.93 54.43 26.24
C GLY A 684 51.14 55.76 26.99
N PRO A 685 50.23 56.74 26.79
CA PRO A 685 50.48 58.15 27.14
C PRO A 685 50.49 58.42 28.63
N ARG A 686 49.76 57.65 29.44
CA ARG A 686 49.69 57.89 30.90
C ARG A 686 50.98 57.52 31.64
N ASN A 687 51.81 56.65 31.05
CA ASN A 687 53.02 56.12 31.69
C ASN A 687 54.32 56.74 31.14
N CYS A 688 54.31 57.25 29.90
CA CYS A 688 55.44 57.97 29.30
C CYS A 688 55.11 59.47 29.14
N VAL A 689 55.80 60.31 29.92
CA VAL A 689 55.62 61.78 29.93
C VAL A 689 56.85 62.46 29.32
N ILE A 690 56.63 63.37 28.38
CA ILE A 690 57.63 64.31 27.88
C ILE A 690 57.37 65.67 28.54
N ASP A 691 58.30 66.10 29.40
CA ASP A 691 58.26 67.37 30.13
C ASP A 691 59.27 68.34 29.53
N CYS A 692 58.78 69.32 28.77
CA CYS A 692 59.65 70.27 28.08
C CYS A 692 60.20 71.36 28.99
N GLN A 693 59.75 71.45 30.26
CA GLN A 693 60.25 72.36 31.29
C GLN A 693 60.33 73.85 30.84
N SER A 694 59.41 74.31 29.98
CA SER A 694 59.42 75.63 29.34
C SER A 694 60.70 75.95 28.53
N ARG A 695 61.36 74.94 27.95
CA ARG A 695 62.60 75.10 27.16
C ARG A 695 62.39 75.15 25.64
N GLY A 696 61.14 75.04 25.19
CA GLY A 696 60.78 74.84 23.80
C GLY A 696 59.53 73.99 23.66
N ARG A 697 59.13 73.71 22.42
CA ARG A 697 58.09 72.71 22.10
C ARG A 697 58.62 71.29 22.27
N ALA A 698 57.75 70.28 22.37
CA ALA A 698 58.18 68.88 22.42
C ALA A 698 58.73 68.41 21.06
N PHE A 699 57.92 68.51 20.00
CA PHE A 699 58.24 68.00 18.67
C PHE A 699 58.15 69.06 17.57
N TRP A 700 59.04 68.98 16.59
CA TRP A 700 58.98 69.75 15.35
C TRP A 700 59.11 68.83 14.14
N PHE A 701 58.08 68.85 13.28
CA PHE A 701 58.07 68.16 11.99
C PHE A 701 58.26 69.20 10.88
N HIS A 702 59.35 69.09 10.11
CA HIS A 702 59.75 70.10 9.13
C HIS A 702 60.79 69.65 8.07
N THR A 703 61.20 68.38 8.01
CA THR A 703 62.28 67.91 7.13
C THR A 703 61.88 66.79 6.16
N GLY A 704 60.57 66.65 5.90
CA GLY A 704 60.03 65.77 4.87
C GLY A 704 59.26 64.56 5.43
N GLU A 705 58.79 64.68 6.67
CA GLU A 705 58.02 63.64 7.36
C GLU A 705 56.66 63.41 6.68
N THR A 706 56.32 62.14 6.51
CA THR A 706 55.08 61.64 5.88
C THR A 706 54.22 60.92 6.92
N GLU A 707 53.07 60.35 6.52
CA GLU A 707 52.19 59.62 7.43
C GLU A 707 52.87 58.42 8.13
N ASP A 708 53.93 57.88 7.54
CA ASP A 708 54.83 56.85 8.10
C ASP A 708 55.69 57.33 9.29
N SER A 709 55.88 58.65 9.43
CA SER A 709 56.53 59.30 10.56
C SER A 709 55.51 59.46 11.68
N VAL A 710 55.43 58.44 12.53
CA VAL A 710 54.37 58.29 13.53
C VAL A 710 54.87 58.68 14.92
N LEU A 711 54.14 59.55 15.61
CA LEU A 711 54.25 59.80 17.05
C LEU A 711 53.07 59.14 17.76
N ASP A 712 53.31 58.15 18.63
CA ASP A 712 52.27 57.29 19.20
C ASP A 712 52.35 57.17 20.74
N GLY A 713 51.34 57.70 21.42
CA GLY A 713 51.08 57.37 22.82
C GLY A 713 51.93 58.11 23.87
N PHE A 714 52.12 59.43 23.76
CA PHE A 714 52.84 60.22 24.76
C PHE A 714 51.95 61.23 25.50
N THR A 715 52.22 61.50 26.78
CA THR A 715 51.76 62.75 27.43
C THR A 715 52.83 63.82 27.23
N ILE A 716 52.49 64.95 26.60
CA ILE A 716 53.35 66.12 26.40
C ILE A 716 52.87 67.25 27.31
N ILE A 717 53.78 67.80 28.13
CA ILE A 717 53.50 68.90 29.07
C ILE A 717 54.58 69.98 29.09
N ARG A 718 54.16 71.21 29.46
CA ARG A 718 55.04 72.37 29.67
C ARG A 718 55.92 72.69 28.46
N GLY A 719 55.43 72.40 27.26
CA GLY A 719 55.98 72.91 26.01
C GLY A 719 55.74 74.41 25.91
N GLU A 720 56.77 75.18 25.62
CA GLU A 720 56.71 76.64 25.52
C GLU A 720 57.39 77.11 24.24
N ALA A 721 56.60 77.53 23.24
CA ALA A 721 57.10 78.03 21.97
C ALA A 721 57.14 79.56 22.00
N SER A 722 58.34 80.14 22.15
CA SER A 722 58.57 81.58 22.12
C SER A 722 59.51 81.96 20.97
N GLY A 723 59.11 82.96 20.16
CA GLY A 723 59.91 83.45 19.05
C GLY A 723 59.07 84.10 17.94
N ARG A 724 59.72 84.50 16.84
CA ARG A 724 59.06 85.23 15.74
C ARG A 724 58.48 84.29 14.69
N GLY A 725 57.20 84.51 14.35
CA GLY A 725 56.52 83.73 13.32
C GLY A 725 56.42 82.24 13.70
N LEU A 726 57.06 81.36 12.93
CA LEU A 726 57.04 79.92 13.19
C LEU A 726 57.59 79.55 14.57
N ASP A 727 58.62 80.25 15.04
CA ASP A 727 59.32 79.91 16.28
C ASP A 727 58.37 79.96 17.50
N GLY A 728 57.42 80.91 17.50
CA GLY A 728 56.40 81.09 18.53
C GLY A 728 55.08 80.34 18.30
N CYS A 729 55.01 79.41 17.33
CA CYS A 729 53.82 78.60 17.06
C CYS A 729 54.00 77.14 17.46
N GLY A 730 52.95 76.47 17.95
CA GLY A 730 53.01 75.06 18.33
C GLY A 730 53.75 74.86 19.65
N GLY A 731 53.11 75.21 20.76
CA GLY A 731 53.68 75.11 22.11
C GLY A 731 54.01 73.68 22.51
N GLY A 732 53.14 72.70 22.22
CA GLY A 732 53.44 71.28 22.33
C GLY A 732 54.13 70.72 21.08
N ILE A 733 53.51 70.88 19.90
CA ILE A 733 54.01 70.35 18.62
C ILE A 733 53.89 71.40 17.51
N LEU A 734 54.89 71.49 16.62
CA LEU A 734 54.79 72.23 15.36
C LEU A 734 54.94 71.29 14.16
N CYS A 735 54.00 71.34 13.22
CA CYS A 735 54.11 70.77 11.87
C CYS A 735 54.25 71.92 10.86
N SER A 736 55.22 71.83 9.95
CA SER A 736 55.57 72.93 9.03
C SER A 736 56.18 72.46 7.71
N ALA A 737 56.28 73.33 6.71
CA ALA A 737 56.96 73.06 5.43
C ALA A 737 56.38 71.88 4.60
N GLY A 738 55.06 71.66 4.63
CA GLY A 738 54.37 70.70 3.76
C GLY A 738 54.32 69.25 4.26
N VAL A 739 54.83 68.97 5.46
CA VAL A 739 54.88 67.61 6.06
C VAL A 739 53.51 67.06 6.45
N SER A 740 53.38 65.74 6.52
CA SER A 740 52.11 65.03 6.83
C SER A 740 52.24 63.92 7.90
N PRO A 741 52.90 64.15 9.05
CA PRO A 741 53.11 63.13 10.08
C PRO A 741 51.80 62.64 10.72
N THR A 742 51.85 61.43 11.26
CA THR A 742 50.74 60.85 12.04
C THR A 742 50.98 61.06 13.53
N ILE A 743 50.10 61.78 14.20
CA ILE A 743 50.13 62.02 15.65
C ILE A 743 48.95 61.24 16.26
N LYS A 744 49.24 60.18 17.01
CA LYS A 744 48.20 59.29 17.57
C LYS A 744 48.32 59.00 19.06
N ASN A 745 47.17 58.75 19.70
CA ASN A 745 47.07 58.34 21.11
C ASN A 745 47.74 59.30 22.13
N CYS A 746 48.00 60.56 21.77
CA CYS A 746 48.78 61.50 22.59
C CYS A 746 47.90 62.40 23.47
N ILE A 747 48.39 62.77 24.65
CA ILE A 747 47.79 63.74 25.56
C ILE A 747 48.67 64.99 25.59
N ILE A 748 48.28 66.05 24.89
CA ILE A 748 49.02 67.32 24.78
C ILE A 748 48.33 68.35 25.66
N ARG A 749 48.95 68.73 26.78
CA ARG A 749 48.33 69.63 27.75
C ARG A 749 49.31 70.56 28.45
N ASP A 750 48.78 71.61 29.07
CA ASP A 750 49.57 72.59 29.84
C ASP A 750 50.75 73.18 29.03
N CYS A 751 50.61 73.31 27.70
CA CYS A 751 51.60 73.90 26.79
C CYS A 751 51.18 75.31 26.34
N HIS A 752 52.15 76.16 26.00
CA HIS A 752 51.96 77.59 25.73
C HIS A 752 52.65 78.02 24.41
N ALA A 753 51.89 78.62 23.50
CA ALA A 753 52.43 79.38 22.36
C ALA A 753 52.49 80.87 22.73
N VAL A 754 53.71 81.39 22.86
CA VAL A 754 54.01 82.73 23.39
C VAL A 754 54.22 83.72 22.25
N SER A 755 53.57 84.88 22.33
CA SER A 755 53.75 85.95 21.33
C SER A 755 54.93 86.85 21.70
N ASP A 756 55.70 87.26 20.69
CA ASP A 756 56.78 88.25 20.82
C ASP A 756 56.28 89.71 20.66
N GLY A 757 54.97 89.90 20.50
CA GLY A 757 54.35 91.19 20.20
C GLY A 757 54.49 91.59 18.73
N SER A 758 54.60 90.62 17.82
CA SER A 758 54.65 90.88 16.38
C SER A 758 53.35 91.51 15.86
N PRO A 759 53.41 92.34 14.79
CA PRO A 759 52.24 93.08 14.33
C PRO A 759 51.21 92.17 13.63
N PRO A 760 49.90 92.52 13.60
CA PRO A 760 48.78 91.59 13.34
C PRO A 760 48.70 90.87 11.97
N GLY A 761 49.72 91.00 11.11
CA GLY A 761 49.85 90.27 9.84
C GLY A 761 50.81 89.06 9.89
N PHE A 762 51.56 88.87 10.98
CA PHE A 762 52.41 87.69 11.18
C PHE A 762 51.83 86.87 12.34
N PRO A 763 51.34 85.63 12.11
CA PRO A 763 50.91 84.77 13.20
C PRO A 763 52.13 84.14 13.90
N ASP A 764 52.51 84.75 15.02
CA ASP A 764 53.26 84.18 16.15
C ASP A 764 52.29 83.87 17.31
N GLY A 765 52.74 83.17 18.36
CA GLY A 765 51.93 82.90 19.56
C GLY A 765 50.67 82.06 19.32
N CYS A 766 50.63 81.25 18.26
CA CYS A 766 49.46 80.47 17.84
C CYS A 766 49.64 78.95 18.02
N GLY A 767 48.58 78.24 18.39
CA GLY A 767 48.59 76.78 18.54
C GLY A 767 49.31 76.35 19.81
N GLY A 768 48.69 76.55 20.98
CA GLY A 768 49.27 76.21 22.28
C GLY A 768 49.62 74.72 22.39
N GLY A 769 48.69 73.84 22.00
CA GLY A 769 48.93 72.41 21.86
C GLY A 769 49.66 72.08 20.55
N ILE A 770 49.02 72.36 19.41
CA ILE A 770 49.56 72.05 18.07
C ILE A 770 49.50 73.26 17.15
N GLY A 771 50.63 73.59 16.51
CA GLY A 771 50.71 74.48 15.36
C GLY A 771 50.85 73.66 14.07
N ILE A 772 50.07 73.99 13.04
CA ILE A 772 50.12 73.40 11.71
C ILE A 772 50.24 74.56 10.71
N ARG A 773 51.39 74.65 10.05
CA ARG A 773 51.79 75.82 9.27
C ARG A 773 52.32 75.46 7.89
N ASP A 774 52.30 76.45 7.00
CA ASP A 774 53.02 76.46 5.72
C ASP A 774 52.76 75.21 4.85
N GLY A 775 51.50 74.77 4.81
CA GLY A 775 51.02 73.66 3.98
C GLY A 775 51.19 72.27 4.59
N ALA A 776 51.68 72.16 5.83
CA ALA A 776 51.65 70.89 6.55
C ALA A 776 50.21 70.40 6.74
N HIS A 777 50.02 69.08 6.63
CA HIS A 777 48.73 68.41 6.66
C HIS A 777 48.82 67.06 7.41
N PRO A 778 49.08 67.09 8.73
CA PRO A 778 49.18 65.87 9.55
C PRO A 778 47.83 65.17 9.72
N THR A 779 47.89 63.90 10.11
CA THR A 779 46.76 63.15 10.64
C THR A 779 46.85 63.09 12.16
N ILE A 780 45.87 63.64 12.86
CA ILE A 780 45.74 63.62 14.32
C ILE A 780 44.61 62.65 14.68
N VAL A 781 44.89 61.60 15.46
CA VAL A 781 43.89 60.58 15.80
C VAL A 781 43.98 60.09 17.25
N ASN A 782 42.86 59.80 17.91
CA ASN A 782 42.80 59.33 19.31
C ASN A 782 43.52 60.26 20.31
N CYS A 783 43.59 61.57 20.03
CA CYS A 783 44.37 62.51 20.84
C CYS A 783 43.51 63.27 21.85
N ARG A 784 44.13 63.76 22.92
CA ARG A 784 43.54 64.67 23.91
C ARG A 784 44.37 65.94 23.97
N ILE A 785 43.82 67.05 23.50
CA ILE A 785 44.50 68.35 23.40
C ILE A 785 43.79 69.28 24.38
N GLU A 786 44.36 69.42 25.59
CA GLU A 786 43.64 69.95 26.75
C GLU A 786 44.37 71.06 27.50
N ALA A 787 43.62 72.09 27.95
CA ALA A 787 44.13 73.14 28.83
C ALA A 787 45.38 73.91 28.33
N ASN A 788 45.62 73.91 27.01
CA ASN A 788 46.75 74.61 26.39
C ASN A 788 46.43 76.11 26.16
N LEU A 789 47.48 76.93 26.10
CA LEU A 789 47.40 78.39 26.03
C LEU A 789 48.06 78.93 24.75
N ALA A 790 47.43 79.91 24.12
CA ALA A 790 48.01 80.70 23.04
C ALA A 790 47.82 82.19 23.32
N ASP A 791 48.90 82.98 23.23
CA ASP A 791 48.80 84.43 23.38
C ASP A 791 48.06 85.08 22.20
N ALA A 792 48.13 84.46 21.02
CA ALA A 792 47.39 84.87 19.83
C ALA A 792 46.16 83.98 19.59
N ARG A 793 46.27 82.89 18.83
CA ARG A 793 45.10 82.14 18.30
C ARG A 793 45.22 80.64 18.53
N ALA A 794 44.09 80.00 18.87
CA ALA A 794 43.96 78.59 19.21
C ALA A 794 44.94 78.14 20.30
N GLY A 795 44.44 78.07 21.54
CA GLY A 795 45.11 77.30 22.58
C GLY A 795 45.27 75.83 22.16
N GLY A 796 44.25 75.24 21.51
CA GLY A 796 44.30 73.87 21.01
C GLY A 796 45.14 73.71 19.74
N ILE A 797 44.52 73.91 18.57
CA ILE A 797 45.13 73.66 17.25
C ILE A 797 45.02 74.88 16.32
N PHE A 798 46.16 75.38 15.83
CA PHE A 798 46.21 76.44 14.81
C PHE A 798 46.60 75.87 13.44
N CYS A 799 45.68 75.89 12.48
CA CYS A 799 45.86 75.43 11.10
C CYS A 799 46.04 76.62 10.15
N SER A 800 47.12 76.66 9.37
CA SER A 800 47.39 77.76 8.43
C SER A 800 48.22 77.37 7.21
N GLY A 801 48.00 78.09 6.11
CA GLY A 801 48.79 77.96 4.88
C GLY A 801 47.90 77.70 3.66
N HIS A 802 48.35 76.81 2.78
CA HIS A 802 47.52 76.26 1.72
C HIS A 802 47.51 74.74 1.86
N VAL A 803 46.33 74.17 2.09
CA VAL A 803 46.06 72.73 2.17
C VAL A 803 44.80 72.49 1.34
N PRO A 804 44.87 71.72 0.23
CA PRO A 804 43.71 71.47 -0.63
C PRO A 804 42.76 70.43 -0.03
N ASP A 805 41.56 70.35 -0.57
CA ASP A 805 40.51 69.40 -0.17
C ASP A 805 40.79 67.95 -0.59
N THR A 806 41.75 67.72 -1.48
CA THR A 806 42.25 66.38 -1.83
C THR A 806 43.16 65.78 -0.76
N THR A 807 43.76 66.60 0.11
CA THR A 807 44.68 66.19 1.18
C THR A 807 44.49 67.08 2.41
N PRO A 808 43.30 67.05 3.06
CA PRO A 808 43.00 67.90 4.20
C PRO A 808 43.84 67.52 5.42
N ILE A 809 43.99 68.46 6.37
CA ILE A 809 44.39 68.13 7.73
C ILE A 809 43.29 67.25 8.34
N LYS A 810 43.63 66.06 8.82
CA LYS A 810 42.66 65.12 9.42
C LYS A 810 42.74 65.19 10.93
N ILE A 811 41.61 65.37 11.58
CA ILE A 811 41.47 65.32 13.04
C ILE A 811 40.35 64.33 13.34
N VAL A 812 40.67 63.19 13.95
CA VAL A 812 39.73 62.08 14.09
C VAL A 812 39.71 61.56 15.52
N ASN A 813 38.53 61.22 16.04
CA ASN A 813 38.35 60.60 17.36
C ASN A 813 39.14 61.32 18.48
N THR A 814 39.09 62.65 18.48
CA THR A 814 40.03 63.52 19.22
C THR A 814 39.27 64.52 20.10
N VAL A 815 39.72 64.66 21.34
CA VAL A 815 39.21 65.63 22.32
C VAL A 815 40.04 66.90 22.24
N ILE A 816 39.37 68.05 22.12
CA ILE A 816 40.00 69.38 22.10
C ILE A 816 39.25 70.24 23.12
N ALA A 817 39.75 70.34 24.34
CA ALA A 817 38.96 70.88 25.45
C ALA A 817 39.72 71.81 26.40
N LEU A 818 39.01 72.76 27.01
CA LEU A 818 39.54 73.69 28.02
C LEU A 818 40.72 74.58 27.54
N ASN A 819 41.02 74.61 26.25
CA ASN A 819 42.14 75.38 25.70
C ASN A 819 41.77 76.87 25.55
N ARG A 820 42.76 77.76 25.61
CA ARG A 820 42.54 79.22 25.61
C ARG A 820 43.40 79.97 24.60
N GLY A 821 42.77 80.81 23.78
CA GLY A 821 43.44 81.78 22.92
C GLY A 821 43.17 83.20 23.42
N ASN A 822 44.21 84.00 23.68
CA ASN A 822 44.08 85.32 24.30
C ASN A 822 44.00 86.50 23.31
N GLY A 823 44.38 86.29 22.04
CA GLY A 823 44.52 87.34 21.03
C GLY A 823 43.26 87.59 20.21
N THR A 824 43.44 88.23 19.05
CA THR A 824 42.34 88.69 18.18
C THR A 824 42.23 87.85 16.90
N TYR A 825 40.98 87.56 16.49
CA TYR A 825 40.61 86.76 15.32
C TYR A 825 41.03 85.28 15.43
N GLY A 826 40.53 84.58 16.44
CA GLY A 826 40.79 83.14 16.59
C GLY A 826 40.08 82.50 17.78
N ALA A 827 39.97 81.17 17.74
CA ALA A 827 39.32 80.36 18.77
C ALA A 827 40.21 80.09 19.99
N GLY A 828 39.59 79.54 21.04
CA GLY A 828 40.31 78.77 22.06
C GLY A 828 40.68 77.37 21.57
N GLY A 829 39.74 76.67 20.92
CA GLY A 829 39.91 75.30 20.44
C GLY A 829 40.71 75.20 19.14
N VAL A 830 40.04 75.33 17.99
CA VAL A 830 40.63 75.16 16.64
C VAL A 830 40.51 76.44 15.81
N THR A 831 41.59 76.88 15.17
CA THR A 831 41.56 78.01 14.23
C THR A 831 42.08 77.59 12.86
N ILE A 832 41.34 77.90 11.79
CA ILE A 832 41.63 77.51 10.42
C ILE A 832 41.78 78.76 9.56
N TRP A 833 42.99 78.98 9.03
CA TRP A 833 43.39 80.23 8.40
C TRP A 833 43.95 80.01 6.99
N GLY A 834 43.12 80.21 5.97
CA GLY A 834 43.55 80.13 4.57
C GLY A 834 44.45 81.29 4.15
N SER A 835 45.26 81.09 3.10
CA SER A 835 46.23 82.08 2.60
C SER A 835 45.62 83.02 1.55
N GLY A 836 44.42 83.53 1.83
CA GLY A 836 43.68 84.44 0.95
C GLY A 836 42.83 83.72 -0.11
N LEU A 837 42.17 84.52 -0.96
CA LEU A 837 41.01 84.14 -1.80
C LEU A 837 41.27 83.14 -2.95
N THR A 838 42.41 82.44 -2.95
CA THR A 838 42.73 81.36 -3.91
C THR A 838 43.50 80.19 -3.27
N LYS A 839 43.74 80.22 -1.96
CA LYS A 839 44.59 79.25 -1.25
C LYS A 839 43.90 78.78 0.03
N PRO A 840 42.92 77.86 -0.08
CA PRO A 840 42.23 77.33 1.09
C PRO A 840 43.17 76.58 2.02
N CYS A 841 42.79 76.50 3.30
CA CYS A 841 43.31 75.56 4.27
C CYS A 841 42.16 74.62 4.64
N CYS A 842 42.20 73.37 4.19
CA CYS A 842 41.15 72.39 4.40
C CYS A 842 41.41 71.52 5.64
N VAL A 843 40.39 71.38 6.49
CA VAL A 843 40.39 70.48 7.65
C VAL A 843 39.17 69.57 7.60
N GLU A 844 39.36 68.30 7.92
CA GLU A 844 38.30 67.32 8.13
C GLU A 844 38.33 66.86 9.60
N MET A 845 37.23 67.06 10.30
CA MET A 845 37.03 66.68 11.70
C MET A 845 35.96 65.59 11.80
N VAL A 846 36.29 64.44 12.38
CA VAL A 846 35.34 63.32 12.52
C VAL A 846 35.41 62.71 13.92
N ASN A 847 34.28 62.32 14.51
CA ASN A 847 34.24 61.68 15.83
C ASN A 847 34.90 62.54 16.93
N CYS A 848 34.92 63.87 16.83
CA CYS A 848 35.67 64.75 17.73
C CYS A 848 34.80 65.33 18.85
N THR A 849 35.41 65.71 19.97
CA THR A 849 34.73 66.42 21.07
C THR A 849 35.45 67.73 21.36
N VAL A 850 34.85 68.86 20.95
CA VAL A 850 35.39 70.22 21.11
C VAL A 850 34.56 70.97 22.16
N THR A 851 35.06 71.14 23.39
CA THR A 851 34.24 71.68 24.49
C THR A 851 35.00 72.49 25.54
N GLY A 852 34.33 73.50 26.10
CA GLY A 852 34.87 74.33 27.19
C GLY A 852 36.08 75.19 26.80
N ASN A 853 36.39 75.33 25.51
CA ASN A 853 37.49 76.17 25.04
C ASN A 853 37.11 77.67 25.11
N GLY A 854 38.10 78.55 25.30
CA GLY A 854 37.90 79.98 25.53
C GLY A 854 38.67 80.89 24.57
N ALA A 855 37.98 81.78 23.86
CA ALA A 855 38.58 82.90 23.13
C ALA A 855 38.58 84.19 23.97
N GLY A 856 39.64 84.99 23.85
CA GLY A 856 39.84 86.26 24.55
C GLY A 856 39.15 87.46 23.89
N ASP A 857 38.72 87.33 22.63
CA ASP A 857 37.95 88.33 21.89
C ASP A 857 36.54 87.83 21.52
N ALA A 858 35.87 88.47 20.56
CA ALA A 858 34.52 88.11 20.12
C ALA A 858 34.46 87.04 19.01
N SER A 859 35.57 86.41 18.66
CA SER A 859 35.65 85.34 17.65
C SER A 859 35.24 83.99 18.25
N GLY A 860 34.72 83.07 17.43
CA GLY A 860 34.20 81.77 17.88
C GLY A 860 35.16 81.00 18.82
N GLY A 861 34.70 80.69 20.04
CA GLY A 861 35.51 80.08 21.10
C GLY A 861 35.91 78.62 20.85
N GLY A 862 35.03 77.84 20.21
CA GLY A 862 35.26 76.44 19.86
C GLY A 862 36.11 76.31 18.60
N ILE A 863 35.52 76.65 17.45
CA ILE A 863 36.16 76.58 16.14
C ILE A 863 36.00 77.92 15.39
N TYR A 864 37.09 78.41 14.80
CA TYR A 864 37.13 79.65 14.01
C TYR A 864 37.69 79.41 12.61
N VAL A 865 37.00 79.82 11.54
CA VAL A 865 37.40 79.61 10.14
C VAL A 865 37.46 80.93 9.37
N GLN A 866 38.61 81.25 8.77
CA GLN A 866 38.82 82.52 8.05
C GLN A 866 39.60 82.38 6.73
N PHE A 867 39.45 83.40 5.86
CA PHE A 867 40.25 83.59 4.64
C PHE A 867 40.29 82.38 3.68
N MET A 868 39.12 81.82 3.35
CA MET A 868 38.96 80.58 2.56
C MET A 868 39.45 79.29 3.24
N GLY A 869 39.58 79.26 4.57
CA GLY A 869 39.54 77.99 5.29
C GLY A 869 38.27 77.19 4.93
N LYS A 870 38.43 75.90 4.64
CA LYS A 870 37.33 74.92 4.47
C LYS A 870 37.32 74.01 5.70
N LEU A 871 36.12 73.66 6.16
CA LEU A 871 35.95 72.73 7.28
C LEU A 871 34.82 71.75 6.95
N LYS A 872 35.10 70.45 7.10
CA LYS A 872 34.07 69.42 7.22
C LYS A 872 34.07 68.92 8.66
N ILE A 873 32.90 68.83 9.29
CA ILE A 873 32.70 68.19 10.59
C ILE A 873 31.68 67.05 10.43
N ALA A 874 31.99 65.86 10.94
CA ALA A 874 31.06 64.73 11.01
C ALA A 874 31.07 64.05 12.39
N ASN A 875 29.92 63.53 12.84
CA ASN A 875 29.79 62.72 14.08
C ASN A 875 30.47 63.33 15.32
N SER A 876 30.48 64.67 15.45
CA SER A 876 31.30 65.37 16.44
C SER A 876 30.47 66.24 17.38
N ILE A 877 30.93 66.41 18.62
CA ILE A 877 30.41 67.39 19.58
C ILE A 877 31.21 68.68 19.44
N VAL A 878 30.52 69.81 19.27
CA VAL A 878 31.10 71.17 19.40
C VAL A 878 30.17 71.98 20.29
N TRP A 879 30.39 71.93 21.61
CA TRP A 879 29.44 72.43 22.60
C TRP A 879 30.08 73.11 23.81
N GLY A 880 29.47 74.19 24.29
CA GLY A 880 29.84 74.85 25.54
C GLY A 880 31.14 75.62 25.47
N ASN A 881 31.59 76.01 24.27
CA ASN A 881 32.77 76.85 24.07
C ASN A 881 32.39 78.34 24.15
N MET A 882 33.31 79.17 24.65
CA MET A 882 33.05 80.56 25.03
C MET A 882 34.01 81.55 24.37
N CYS A 883 33.50 82.73 24.06
CA CYS A 883 34.26 83.91 23.67
C CYS A 883 33.91 85.09 24.60
N ALA A 884 34.59 86.23 24.46
CA ALA A 884 34.34 87.41 25.30
C ALA A 884 32.92 88.01 25.14
N SER A 885 32.19 87.62 24.10
CA SER A 885 30.79 88.03 23.85
C SER A 885 29.72 87.00 24.25
N GLY A 886 30.08 85.77 24.63
CA GLY A 886 29.12 84.73 25.02
C GLY A 886 29.53 83.32 24.61
N TYR A 887 28.56 82.41 24.44
CA TYR A 887 28.80 81.16 23.72
C TYR A 887 29.10 81.45 22.26
N ALA A 888 30.02 80.68 21.67
CA ALA A 888 30.28 80.67 20.23
C ALA A 888 31.03 79.38 19.87
N ASP A 889 30.29 78.35 19.49
CA ASP A 889 30.85 77.02 19.23
C ASP A 889 31.54 76.92 17.86
N LEU A 890 30.99 77.54 16.81
CA LEU A 890 31.57 77.61 15.46
C LEU A 890 31.32 78.98 14.79
N ASP A 891 32.38 79.57 14.24
CA ASP A 891 32.40 80.85 13.52
C ASP A 891 33.15 80.67 12.18
N ALA A 892 32.60 81.20 11.09
CA ALA A 892 33.14 81.09 9.73
C ALA A 892 33.12 82.45 8.99
N THR A 893 33.60 83.50 9.65
CA THR A 893 33.67 84.87 9.12
C THR A 893 34.68 85.05 7.97
N ASN A 894 34.44 86.03 7.07
CA ASN A 894 35.35 86.44 5.98
C ASN A 894 35.85 85.28 5.08
N SER A 895 35.01 84.27 4.86
CA SER A 895 35.28 83.13 3.99
C SER A 895 34.21 82.99 2.91
N THR A 896 34.62 82.64 1.69
CA THR A 896 33.71 82.15 0.63
C THR A 896 33.59 80.63 0.62
N ALA A 897 34.46 79.94 1.36
CA ALA A 897 34.35 78.52 1.62
C ALA A 897 33.24 78.25 2.67
N VAL A 898 32.76 77.01 2.70
CA VAL A 898 31.71 76.55 3.60
C VAL A 898 32.36 75.83 4.79
N ALA A 899 31.73 75.91 5.96
CA ALA A 899 31.91 74.94 7.04
C ALA A 899 30.71 73.97 7.00
N ASP A 900 30.93 72.75 6.50
CA ASP A 900 29.90 71.73 6.34
C ASP A 900 29.85 70.82 7.58
N VAL A 901 28.68 70.68 8.19
CA VAL A 901 28.49 70.05 9.51
C VAL A 901 27.39 68.97 9.41
N TYR A 902 27.77 67.71 9.61
CA TYR A 902 26.91 66.52 9.41
C TYR A 902 26.82 65.66 10.67
N ASN A 903 25.61 65.27 11.08
CA ASN A 903 25.36 64.40 12.26
C ASN A 903 26.20 64.80 13.50
N CYS A 904 26.32 66.11 13.75
CA CYS A 904 27.08 66.67 14.86
C CYS A 904 26.14 67.20 15.96
N CYS A 905 26.62 67.17 17.21
CA CYS A 905 25.98 67.86 18.33
C CYS A 905 26.62 69.24 18.46
N ILE A 906 25.85 70.28 18.16
CA ILE A 906 26.38 71.64 18.06
C ILE A 906 25.31 72.68 18.40
N ASN A 907 25.69 73.72 19.15
CA ASN A 907 24.78 74.81 19.43
C ASN A 907 24.63 75.73 18.21
N LYS A 908 23.43 76.27 17.99
CA LYS A 908 23.12 77.24 16.94
C LYS A 908 23.38 78.69 17.37
N ASP A 909 23.83 78.90 18.61
CA ASP A 909 24.04 80.20 19.26
C ASP A 909 25.28 80.97 18.76
N SER A 910 25.22 81.42 17.51
CA SER A 910 25.97 82.56 16.97
C SER A 910 27.51 82.39 16.76
N SER A 911 28.16 83.10 15.83
CA SER A 911 27.68 84.21 14.98
C SER A 911 28.33 84.23 13.59
N GLY A 912 27.57 84.66 12.56
CA GLY A 912 28.09 85.25 11.31
C GLY A 912 29.06 84.42 10.45
N GLY A 913 28.61 83.31 9.83
CA GLY A 913 29.46 82.57 8.89
C GLY A 913 28.70 81.84 7.78
N ASN A 914 29.44 81.34 6.78
CA ASN A 914 28.94 80.48 5.72
C ASN A 914 28.95 79.01 6.19
N ILE A 915 28.07 78.68 7.15
CA ILE A 915 27.98 77.36 7.78
C ILE A 915 26.77 76.60 7.21
N ASN A 916 26.99 75.36 6.82
CA ASN A 916 25.98 74.45 6.28
C ASN A 916 25.72 73.32 7.29
N TYR A 917 24.44 73.09 7.62
CA TYR A 917 24.01 72.14 8.66
C TYR A 917 23.15 71.02 8.04
N ASP A 918 23.71 70.33 7.04
CA ASP A 918 23.09 69.18 6.37
C ASP A 918 23.15 67.91 7.23
N GLY A 919 22.28 66.93 6.99
CA GLY A 919 22.24 65.69 7.78
C GLY A 919 21.55 65.84 9.14
N GLN A 920 21.68 64.83 10.01
CA GLN A 920 20.89 64.71 11.24
C GLN A 920 21.60 65.34 12.45
N ASN A 921 21.80 66.65 12.40
CA ASN A 921 22.48 67.39 13.48
C ASN A 921 21.61 67.53 14.75
N VAL A 922 22.25 67.41 15.91
CA VAL A 922 21.66 67.47 17.25
C VAL A 922 21.86 68.87 17.85
N PHE A 923 20.78 69.62 18.06
CA PHE A 923 20.80 71.01 18.52
C PHE A 923 20.39 71.16 20.01
N GLN A 924 20.85 70.24 20.86
CA GLN A 924 20.64 70.25 22.30
C GLN A 924 21.92 69.82 23.04
N ASP A 925 21.96 70.02 24.36
CA ASP A 925 23.15 69.75 25.17
C ASP A 925 23.52 68.25 25.12
N PRO A 926 24.80 67.89 24.86
CA PRO A 926 25.26 66.50 24.80
C PRO A 926 25.26 65.79 26.15
N HIS A 927 24.95 66.48 27.26
CA HIS A 927 24.94 65.92 28.62
C HIS A 927 26.26 65.20 28.96
N MET A 928 27.41 65.84 28.72
CA MET A 928 28.71 65.30 29.16
C MET A 928 28.82 65.33 30.69
N ILE A 929 29.36 64.26 31.28
CA ILE A 929 29.28 64.00 32.72
C ILE A 929 29.99 65.05 33.59
N ALA A 930 31.21 65.50 33.24
CA ALA A 930 31.91 66.58 33.94
C ALA A 930 32.99 67.27 33.07
N PRO A 931 32.61 67.90 31.93
CA PRO A 931 33.57 68.39 30.92
C PRO A 931 34.53 69.46 31.46
N LEU A 932 34.09 70.30 32.40
CA LEU A 932 34.95 71.31 33.03
C LEU A 932 36.11 70.74 33.88
N PHE A 933 36.09 69.43 34.18
CA PHE A 933 37.08 68.77 35.03
C PHE A 933 37.98 67.76 34.28
N GLY A 934 37.67 67.44 33.01
CA GLY A 934 38.43 66.49 32.19
C GLY A 934 37.70 65.16 31.87
N ASN A 935 36.41 65.06 32.21
CA ASN A 935 35.55 63.92 31.87
C ASN A 935 34.52 64.36 30.82
N TYR A 936 34.68 63.84 29.59
CA TYR A 936 33.86 64.17 28.44
C TYR A 936 32.98 62.98 27.97
N ASN A 937 32.85 61.95 28.81
CA ASN A 937 31.92 60.83 28.56
C ASN A 937 30.47 61.36 28.52
N LEU A 938 29.65 60.76 27.66
CA LEU A 938 28.22 61.00 27.62
C LEU A 938 27.54 60.45 28.88
N ASP A 939 26.59 61.20 29.43
CA ASP A 939 25.64 60.69 30.41
C ASP A 939 24.58 59.82 29.74
N TYR A 940 23.99 58.88 30.49
CA TYR A 940 22.91 58.00 30.01
C TYR A 940 21.61 58.72 29.59
N THR A 941 21.55 60.05 29.77
CA THR A 941 20.46 60.91 29.30
C THR A 941 20.82 61.74 28.07
N SER A 942 21.96 61.47 27.43
CA SER A 942 22.41 62.16 26.22
C SER A 942 21.63 61.73 24.97
N SER A 943 21.42 62.67 24.05
CA SER A 943 20.93 62.41 22.68
C SER A 943 22.07 62.38 21.65
N CYS A 944 23.30 62.11 22.09
CA CYS A 944 24.44 61.83 21.21
C CYS A 944 24.68 60.32 21.05
N ILE A 945 24.04 59.52 21.92
CA ILE A 945 24.09 58.05 21.92
C ILE A 945 23.38 57.54 20.66
N ASP A 946 24.00 56.60 19.94
CA ASP A 946 23.47 55.92 18.74
C ASP A 946 22.89 56.87 17.65
N THR A 947 23.32 58.13 17.60
CA THR A 947 22.74 59.19 16.75
C THR A 947 23.67 59.65 15.61
N GLY A 948 24.92 59.15 15.55
CA GLY A 948 25.86 59.44 14.46
C GLY A 948 25.54 58.69 13.16
N ASP A 949 26.40 58.84 12.15
CA ASP A 949 26.31 58.10 10.89
C ASP A 949 27.58 57.28 10.66
N ASN A 950 27.44 55.95 10.66
CA ASN A 950 28.54 54.99 10.53
C ASN A 950 29.35 55.20 9.24
N THR A 951 28.76 55.78 8.18
CA THR A 951 29.44 56.01 6.89
C THR A 951 30.49 57.11 6.91
N TYR A 952 30.47 58.01 7.90
CA TYR A 952 31.52 59.02 8.06
C TYR A 952 32.75 58.52 8.83
N VAL A 953 32.66 57.41 9.57
CA VAL A 953 33.78 56.89 10.37
C VAL A 953 34.93 56.43 9.45
N PRO A 954 36.15 57.00 9.56
CA PRO A 954 37.21 56.67 8.64
C PRO A 954 37.70 55.22 8.79
N GLY A 955 37.96 54.56 7.66
CA GLY A 955 38.52 53.21 7.64
C GLY A 955 39.78 53.09 8.50
N GLY A 956 39.81 52.08 9.37
CA GLY A 956 40.86 51.87 10.38
C GLY A 956 40.54 52.43 11.78
N VAL A 957 39.54 53.32 11.93
CA VAL A 957 39.10 53.83 13.24
C VAL A 957 38.05 52.90 13.83
N THR A 958 38.49 51.72 14.25
CA THR A 958 37.62 50.66 14.81
C THR A 958 37.32 50.83 16.29
N LYS A 959 38.02 51.72 17.01
CA LYS A 959 37.86 51.98 18.44
C LYS A 959 37.64 53.46 18.75
N ASP A 960 36.91 53.73 19.83
CA ASP A 960 36.77 55.04 20.47
C ASP A 960 38.04 55.45 21.26
N ILE A 961 38.05 56.63 21.87
CA ILE A 961 39.24 57.12 22.61
C ILE A 961 39.53 56.35 23.92
N THR A 962 38.63 55.46 24.36
CA THR A 962 38.80 54.58 25.54
C THR A 962 39.22 53.14 25.17
N GLY A 963 39.10 52.76 23.89
CA GLY A 963 39.35 51.41 23.39
C GLY A 963 38.10 50.52 23.27
N ARG A 964 36.90 51.08 23.40
CA ARG A 964 35.62 50.44 23.05
C ARG A 964 35.44 50.40 21.53
N ASP A 965 34.74 49.40 21.01
CA ASP A 965 34.40 49.30 19.59
C ASP A 965 33.58 50.51 19.13
N ARG A 966 33.93 51.07 17.96
CA ARG A 966 33.40 52.36 17.45
C ARG A 966 32.02 52.27 16.78
N PHE A 967 31.48 51.06 16.68
CA PHE A 967 30.06 50.81 16.42
C PHE A 967 29.57 49.97 17.60
N PHE A 968 28.76 50.55 18.48
CA PHE A 968 28.34 49.92 19.72
C PHE A 968 26.90 50.29 20.04
N ASP A 969 26.04 49.28 20.18
CA ASP A 969 24.64 49.41 20.60
C ASP A 969 24.58 49.89 22.06
N GLY A 970 24.48 51.21 22.25
CA GLY A 970 24.58 51.91 23.52
C GLY A 970 23.24 52.09 24.22
N ASP A 971 22.14 52.22 23.46
CA ASP A 971 20.78 52.30 23.99
C ASP A 971 20.08 50.92 24.16
N GLY A 972 20.49 49.91 23.38
CA GLY A 972 20.02 48.53 23.47
C GLY A 972 18.88 48.16 22.51
N ASP A 973 18.63 48.91 21.44
CA ASP A 973 17.60 48.58 20.42
C ASP A 973 17.99 47.43 19.48
N GLY A 974 19.29 47.10 19.40
CA GLY A 974 19.86 46.06 18.54
C GLY A 974 20.60 46.57 17.29
N ILE A 975 20.71 47.89 17.09
CA ILE A 975 21.37 48.52 15.94
C ILE A 975 22.62 49.28 16.40
N SER A 976 23.79 48.65 16.30
CA SER A 976 25.07 49.28 16.67
C SER A 976 25.41 50.48 15.76
N THR A 977 25.12 51.67 16.27
CA THR A 977 25.43 52.94 15.60
C THR A 977 26.73 53.50 16.21
N VAL A 978 27.16 54.67 15.74
CA VAL A 978 28.31 55.41 16.27
C VAL A 978 27.82 56.60 17.07
N ASP A 979 28.38 56.81 18.26
CA ASP A 979 28.08 57.98 19.06
C ASP A 979 28.64 59.27 18.43
N ILE A 980 27.91 60.35 18.63
CA ILE A 980 28.37 61.69 18.28
C ILE A 980 29.39 62.14 19.34
N GLY A 981 30.67 62.24 18.94
CA GLY A 981 31.80 62.60 19.82
C GLY A 981 32.89 61.52 19.92
N ALA A 982 33.96 61.80 20.66
CA ALA A 982 35.16 60.93 20.74
C ALA A 982 35.03 59.68 21.65
N TYR A 983 33.83 59.45 22.21
CA TYR A 983 33.54 58.39 23.17
C TYR A 983 32.30 57.64 22.72
N GLU A 984 32.27 56.32 22.90
CA GLU A 984 31.05 55.50 22.76
C GLU A 984 30.47 55.21 24.14
N PHE A 985 29.16 55.40 24.32
CA PHE A 985 28.47 55.14 25.57
C PHE A 985 28.25 53.64 25.79
N ALA A 986 28.78 53.12 26.90
CA ALA A 986 28.34 51.84 27.44
C ALA A 986 28.47 51.81 28.96
N PHE A 987 27.65 50.99 29.59
CA PHE A 987 27.56 50.90 31.05
C PHE A 987 27.54 49.46 31.56
N VAL A 988 28.13 49.27 32.75
CA VAL A 988 27.82 48.12 33.60
C VAL A 988 26.57 48.45 34.41
N LYS A 989 25.56 47.60 34.35
CA LYS A 989 24.30 47.76 35.10
C LYS A 989 24.41 47.15 36.49
N VAL A 990 24.12 47.94 37.52
CA VAL A 990 24.04 47.50 38.91
C VAL A 990 22.65 47.83 39.45
N VAL A 991 21.96 46.83 40.01
CA VAL A 991 20.63 46.97 40.64
C VAL A 991 20.68 46.53 42.12
N PRO A 992 19.71 46.92 42.97
CA PRO A 992 19.77 46.62 44.41
C PRO A 992 19.87 45.12 44.68
N GLY A 993 20.85 44.74 45.50
CA GLY A 993 21.22 43.33 45.76
C GLY A 993 22.42 42.82 44.93
N GLN A 994 22.93 43.62 44.00
CA GLN A 994 24.26 43.44 43.39
C GLN A 994 25.27 44.40 44.04
N SER A 995 26.56 44.10 43.97
CA SER A 995 27.62 45.00 44.42
C SER A 995 27.99 46.04 43.36
N ILE A 996 28.15 47.29 43.80
CA ILE A 996 28.75 48.38 43.03
C ILE A 996 30.25 48.09 42.78
N GLN A 997 30.96 47.43 43.70
CA GLN A 997 32.36 47.05 43.46
C GLN A 997 32.49 46.01 42.34
N ASP A 998 31.65 44.98 42.30
CA ASP A 998 31.62 44.02 41.17
C ASP A 998 31.39 44.76 39.84
N GLY A 999 30.55 45.81 39.86
CA GLY A 999 30.32 46.70 38.74
C GLY A 999 31.57 47.50 38.32
N ILE A 1000 32.29 48.08 39.29
CA ILE A 1000 33.55 48.82 39.07
C ILE A 1000 34.66 47.90 38.57
N ASP A 1001 34.77 46.69 39.11
CA ASP A 1001 35.79 45.70 38.72
C ASP A 1001 35.51 45.16 37.31
N THR A 1002 34.24 44.97 36.95
CA THR A 1002 33.78 44.64 35.58
C THR A 1002 33.97 45.78 34.58
N ALA A 1003 33.84 47.04 35.02
CA ALA A 1003 33.93 48.20 34.12
C ALA A 1003 35.34 48.34 33.51
N ARG A 1004 35.38 48.64 32.20
CA ARG A 1004 36.62 48.98 31.48
C ARG A 1004 37.10 50.38 31.84
N GLU A 1005 38.36 50.67 31.51
CA GLU A 1005 38.89 52.02 31.49
C GLU A 1005 37.96 52.97 30.71
N GLY A 1006 37.72 54.18 31.22
CA GLY A 1006 36.77 55.14 30.65
C GLY A 1006 35.28 54.78 30.78
N GLY A 1007 34.92 53.59 31.29
CA GLY A 1007 33.55 53.08 31.30
C GLY A 1007 32.66 53.59 32.44
N THR A 1008 31.34 53.49 32.24
CA THR A 1008 30.33 53.89 33.24
C THR A 1008 29.77 52.68 34.00
N VAL A 1009 29.45 52.87 35.28
CA VAL A 1009 28.67 51.96 36.12
C VAL A 1009 27.36 52.66 36.46
N LEU A 1010 26.25 52.23 35.85
CA LEU A 1010 24.92 52.75 36.16
C LEU A 1010 24.33 52.01 37.36
N VAL A 1011 24.27 52.70 38.49
CA VAL A 1011 23.65 52.22 39.72
C VAL A 1011 22.18 52.62 39.72
N PHE A 1012 21.27 51.65 39.71
CA PHE A 1012 19.82 51.88 39.60
C PHE A 1012 19.18 52.21 40.96
N PRO A 1013 17.99 52.86 40.99
CA PRO A 1013 17.36 53.34 42.22
C PRO A 1013 17.20 52.28 43.31
N GLY A 1014 17.57 52.64 44.55
CA GLY A 1014 17.49 51.76 45.72
C GLY A 1014 18.50 52.07 46.81
N LEU A 1015 18.62 51.12 47.75
CA LEU A 1015 19.58 51.13 48.87
C LEU A 1015 20.60 50.00 48.67
N TYR A 1016 21.87 50.33 48.86
CA TYR A 1016 23.02 49.44 48.77
C TYR A 1016 23.79 49.48 50.10
N ASP A 1017 24.07 48.32 50.69
CA ASP A 1017 24.83 48.17 51.95
C ASP A 1017 26.26 47.77 51.58
N GLU A 1018 27.11 48.76 51.36
CA GLU A 1018 28.45 48.60 50.79
C GLU A 1018 29.47 49.59 51.37
N SER A 1019 30.68 49.10 51.60
CA SER A 1019 31.85 49.90 51.98
C SER A 1019 33.09 49.37 51.26
N HIS A 1020 34.18 50.13 51.25
CA HIS A 1020 35.41 49.80 50.52
C HIS A 1020 35.27 49.79 48.99
N LEU A 1021 34.39 50.63 48.45
CA LEU A 1021 34.29 50.91 47.02
C LEU A 1021 35.56 51.64 46.53
N ASP A 1022 36.23 51.09 45.52
CA ASP A 1022 37.58 51.47 45.10
C ASP A 1022 37.69 51.38 43.58
N LEU A 1023 38.05 52.50 42.93
CA LEU A 1023 38.12 52.62 41.47
C LEU A 1023 39.34 51.94 40.85
N LYS A 1024 40.26 51.37 41.65
CA LYS A 1024 41.45 50.61 41.19
C LYS A 1024 42.37 51.40 40.23
N GLY A 1025 42.37 52.73 40.33
CA GLY A 1025 43.11 53.59 39.40
C GLY A 1025 42.46 53.77 38.01
N LYS A 1026 41.30 53.16 37.75
CA LYS A 1026 40.59 53.27 36.46
C LYS A 1026 39.90 54.61 36.30
N GLY A 1027 39.77 55.09 35.06
CA GLY A 1027 38.91 56.21 34.65
C GLY A 1027 37.42 55.86 34.61
N VAL A 1028 36.90 55.19 35.64
CA VAL A 1028 35.50 54.72 35.70
C VAL A 1028 34.58 55.79 36.29
N VAL A 1029 33.38 55.92 35.73
CA VAL A 1029 32.30 56.75 36.27
C VAL A 1029 31.30 55.89 37.03
N VAL A 1030 31.11 56.12 38.32
CA VAL A 1030 30.01 55.52 39.10
C VAL A 1030 28.84 56.51 39.15
N ARG A 1031 27.72 56.15 38.50
CA ARG A 1031 26.62 57.08 38.18
C ARG A 1031 25.28 56.57 38.69
N GLY A 1032 24.65 57.32 39.60
CA GLY A 1032 23.31 57.03 40.11
C GLY A 1032 22.21 57.43 39.13
N VAL A 1033 21.44 56.46 38.64
CA VAL A 1033 20.28 56.66 37.76
C VAL A 1033 19.16 57.32 38.55
N GLY A 1034 18.62 58.44 38.03
CA GLY A 1034 17.67 59.29 38.75
C GLY A 1034 18.32 60.22 39.78
N GLY A 1035 19.65 60.22 39.89
CA GLY A 1035 20.42 61.11 40.76
C GLY A 1035 20.35 60.76 42.26
N ALA A 1036 20.95 61.62 43.08
CA ALA A 1036 21.25 61.31 44.48
C ALA A 1036 20.02 61.03 45.35
N THR A 1037 18.83 61.53 44.97
CA THR A 1037 17.57 61.24 45.66
C THR A 1037 17.02 59.83 45.39
N ALA A 1038 17.54 59.13 44.38
CA ALA A 1038 17.06 57.80 43.96
C ALA A 1038 17.99 56.67 44.40
N VAL A 1039 19.29 56.93 44.57
CA VAL A 1039 20.31 55.92 44.90
C VAL A 1039 21.01 56.28 46.22
N THR A 1040 20.97 55.35 47.18
CA THR A 1040 21.64 55.47 48.49
C THR A 1040 22.64 54.33 48.69
N VAL A 1041 23.88 54.66 49.03
CA VAL A 1041 24.93 53.72 49.45
C VAL A 1041 25.20 53.96 50.93
N ASP A 1042 25.04 52.94 51.77
CA ASP A 1042 25.24 52.99 53.22
C ASP A 1042 26.46 52.13 53.60
N GLY A 1043 27.43 52.73 54.30
CA GLY A 1043 28.66 52.07 54.75
C GLY A 1043 28.58 51.30 56.08
N GLY A 1044 27.40 51.16 56.68
CA GLY A 1044 27.18 50.41 57.92
C GLY A 1044 27.83 51.01 59.19
N GLY A 1045 28.47 52.16 59.09
CA GLY A 1045 29.19 52.85 60.16
C GLY A 1045 30.61 52.33 60.42
N HIS A 1046 31.14 51.45 59.57
CA HIS A 1046 32.38 50.71 59.85
C HIS A 1046 33.65 51.35 59.29
N SER A 1047 33.59 52.01 58.13
CA SER A 1047 34.75 52.59 57.44
C SER A 1047 34.34 53.68 56.45
N SER A 1048 35.29 54.21 55.68
CA SER A 1048 35.00 54.99 54.47
C SER A 1048 34.16 54.16 53.48
N VAL A 1049 33.22 54.80 52.78
CA VAL A 1049 32.37 54.13 51.79
C VAL A 1049 33.15 53.97 50.49
N PHE A 1050 33.66 55.08 49.95
CA PHE A 1050 34.61 55.09 48.84
C PHE A 1050 36.05 55.35 49.31
N TYR A 1051 37.00 54.77 48.60
CA TYR A 1051 38.43 54.91 48.81
C TYR A 1051 39.16 55.33 47.53
N ARG A 1052 40.09 56.26 47.69
CA ARG A 1052 41.13 56.55 46.71
C ARG A 1052 42.40 55.79 47.06
N THR A 1053 42.62 54.64 46.42
CA THR A 1053 43.79 53.77 46.71
C THR A 1053 44.96 53.99 45.75
N SER A 1054 44.68 54.55 44.58
CA SER A 1054 45.58 54.54 43.42
C SER A 1054 45.80 55.96 42.89
N ASN A 1055 46.22 56.10 41.63
CA ASN A 1055 46.49 57.40 41.00
C ASN A 1055 45.44 57.68 39.90
N GLU A 1056 44.17 57.69 40.29
CA GLU A 1056 43.00 57.74 39.39
C GLU A 1056 43.06 58.96 38.46
N PRO A 1057 42.75 58.78 37.17
CA PRO A 1057 42.80 59.83 36.15
C PRO A 1057 41.63 60.83 36.27
N ARG A 1058 41.73 61.95 35.51
CA ARG A 1058 40.74 63.05 35.49
C ARG A 1058 39.34 62.67 34.96
N ASP A 1059 39.23 61.53 34.30
CA ASP A 1059 37.97 61.00 33.76
C ASP A 1059 37.23 60.11 34.79
N ALA A 1060 37.87 59.68 35.88
CA ALA A 1060 37.21 59.00 36.99
C ALA A 1060 36.22 59.93 37.73
N ALA A 1061 35.01 59.47 38.03
CA ALA A 1061 33.99 60.30 38.70
C ALA A 1061 32.97 59.48 39.52
N ILE A 1062 32.41 60.08 40.57
CA ILE A 1062 31.30 59.55 41.37
C ILE A 1062 30.18 60.59 41.35
N VAL A 1063 29.02 60.25 40.76
CA VAL A 1063 28.02 61.25 40.36
C VAL A 1063 26.60 60.80 40.66
N GLY A 1064 25.87 61.58 41.46
CA GLY A 1064 24.44 61.35 41.71
C GLY A 1064 24.14 60.19 42.66
N LEU A 1065 24.99 59.93 43.64
CA LEU A 1065 24.72 59.01 44.75
C LEU A 1065 24.49 59.79 46.05
N THR A 1066 23.58 59.34 46.91
CA THR A 1066 23.61 59.67 48.34
C THR A 1066 24.50 58.68 49.07
N ILE A 1067 25.43 59.18 49.89
CA ILE A 1067 26.36 58.35 50.69
C ILE A 1067 26.03 58.53 52.17
N LEU A 1068 25.74 57.43 52.86
CA LEU A 1068 25.39 57.33 54.28
C LEU A 1068 26.29 56.30 54.99
N GLY A 1069 26.10 56.11 56.29
CA GLY A 1069 26.82 55.07 57.05
C GLY A 1069 28.33 55.23 57.10
N GLY A 1070 28.86 56.42 56.86
CA GLY A 1070 30.31 56.64 56.89
C GLY A 1070 30.91 56.41 58.27
N GLY A 1071 31.89 55.52 58.36
CA GLY A 1071 32.59 55.21 59.61
C GLY A 1071 33.42 56.37 60.14
N ASN A 1072 33.64 56.42 61.46
CA ASN A 1072 34.35 57.51 62.12
C ASN A 1072 35.88 57.35 62.01
N THR A 1073 36.39 57.43 60.78
CA THR A 1073 37.81 57.31 60.42
C THR A 1073 38.58 58.62 60.61
N GLU A 1074 39.89 58.56 60.88
CA GLU A 1074 40.77 59.75 60.89
C GLU A 1074 40.88 60.45 59.52
N MET A 1075 40.49 59.77 58.44
CA MET A 1075 40.54 60.25 57.06
C MET A 1075 39.23 59.89 56.33
N GLY A 1076 38.27 60.83 56.30
CA GLY A 1076 37.12 60.79 55.39
C GLY A 1076 36.14 59.61 55.59
N GLY A 1077 35.12 59.79 56.43
CA GLY A 1077 34.12 58.73 56.68
C GLY A 1077 33.21 58.40 55.50
N GLY A 1078 32.96 59.34 54.59
CA GLY A 1078 32.18 59.08 53.36
C GLY A 1078 33.06 58.65 52.19
N ILE A 1079 33.99 59.52 51.82
CA ILE A 1079 35.00 59.30 50.78
C ILE A 1079 36.36 59.61 51.42
N ARG A 1080 37.37 58.78 51.14
CA ARG A 1080 38.74 58.90 51.66
C ARG A 1080 39.77 59.02 50.55
#